data_AF-A0A941LKS2-F1
#
_entry.id   AF-A0A941LKS2-F1
#
_cell.length_a   1.000
_cell.length_b   1.000
_cell.length_c   1.000
_cell.angle_alpha   90.00
_cell.angle_beta   90.00
_cell.angle_gamma   90.00
#
_symmetry.space_group_name_H-M   'P 1'
#
loop_
_entity.id
_entity.type
_entity.pdbx_description
1 polymer ?
#
loop_
_entity_poly.entity_id
_entity_poly.type
_entity_poly.pdbx_seq_one_letter_code
_entity_poly.pdbx_strand_id
1 'polypeptide(L)'
;MSVHNTFYITTPIYYVNDVPHIGHAYTTVAADVLARYWRLRGREVFFLTGLDEHGQKVQQAAAKAGIDPQVHCDKLAPQFENLWKKLNISNDAFIRTTDAQHKNVVQRYLQELFDKQLIYKADYSGWYCTFDERFWTEKDVADGLCPDCKRPVEKLSEHNYFFRMGQYQDRLIEHINAHPDFVRPESRRNEVLGFLQTQKLGDLSISRPKSRLSWGIELPFDSNYVTYVWFDALVNYISALEYLPRGNPASNRFWPANVHLVGKDILTTHAVYWSTMLMALDLPLPETIFAHGWWTVNGEKMSKSRGNIVDPYKMIDEFGVDAFRYFLLREVPFGHDGDFSREALISRINGDLANGLGNLLSRTLTLIEKNAGGLIPSRVSSAEGELESELCQACIELLTKQITQAIPRLEFNRALEAIWRVVQLANQYVDKTAPWKLAKNQADTPRFHTVLYYMAETLRLLALSLYPFIPKTAEALHIQLGLDFLSSTNPSFNYELELKNWGWLEAGTALRKGRALFPRIDSKTQGAKLVTESSVPSQPTAAAPAPTATPAPPASPQITIDEFMKVQLKTAKVLSAERVPKSEKLIKLQVSLGDEQRQIVAGIGKKYEPDALVGKTIVIVANLKPAKLMGIESQGMVLAAGDTEVRGLLTIQEEVDPGTKVK
;
A
#
# COMPACT_ATOMS: atom_id res chain seq x y z
N MET A 1 2.85 27.07 3.79
CA MET A 1 1.52 27.57 4.21
C MET A 1 0.91 28.20 2.97
N SER A 2 0.06 27.47 2.25
CA SER A 2 -0.58 28.02 1.06
C SER A 2 -1.38 29.27 1.43
N VAL A 3 -1.10 30.37 0.73
CA VAL A 3 -1.75 31.69 0.88
C VAL A 3 -3.25 31.63 0.55
N HIS A 4 -3.73 30.50 0.02
CA HIS A 4 -5.10 30.22 -0.36
C HIS A 4 -5.65 29.00 0.37
N ASN A 5 -6.96 28.99 0.63
CA ASN A 5 -7.74 27.86 1.16
C ASN A 5 -7.88 26.72 0.12
N THR A 6 -6.78 26.41 -0.57
CA THR A 6 -6.66 25.47 -1.69
C THR A 6 -5.70 24.35 -1.31
N PHE A 7 -5.87 23.16 -1.88
CA PHE A 7 -4.99 22.02 -1.67
C PHE A 7 -4.77 21.29 -2.99
N TYR A 8 -3.51 21.18 -3.42
CA TYR A 8 -3.13 20.47 -4.63
C TYR A 8 -2.37 19.19 -4.29
N ILE A 9 -2.91 18.06 -4.75
CA ILE A 9 -2.32 16.73 -4.57
C ILE A 9 -2.22 16.00 -5.90
N THR A 10 -1.10 15.30 -6.10
CA THR A 10 -0.88 14.49 -7.30
C THR A 10 -0.48 13.06 -6.95
N THR A 11 -0.87 12.11 -7.79
CA THR A 11 -0.20 10.81 -7.91
C THR A 11 0.92 10.93 -8.95
N PRO A 12 1.76 9.89 -9.14
CA PRO A 12 2.49 9.75 -10.38
C PRO A 12 1.49 9.60 -11.52
N ILE A 13 1.93 9.92 -12.72
CA ILE A 13 1.28 9.45 -13.94
C ILE A 13 1.84 8.07 -14.29
N TYR A 14 0.97 7.14 -14.68
CA TYR A 14 1.33 5.73 -14.81
C TYR A 14 1.71 5.38 -16.25
N TYR A 15 2.80 4.62 -16.43
CA TYR A 15 3.20 4.13 -17.75
C TYR A 15 2.10 3.28 -18.38
N VAL A 16 1.78 3.58 -19.63
CA VAL A 16 0.72 2.88 -20.39
C VAL A 16 1.30 1.70 -21.19
N ASN A 17 2.09 0.86 -20.52
CA ASN A 17 2.62 -0.36 -21.11
C ASN A 17 1.78 -1.60 -20.79
N ASP A 18 0.85 -1.52 -19.83
CA ASP A 18 -0.10 -2.58 -19.48
C ASP A 18 -1.22 -2.11 -18.54
N VAL A 19 -2.09 -3.05 -18.15
CA VAL A 19 -3.22 -2.86 -17.24
C VAL A 19 -2.76 -2.47 -15.81
N PRO A 20 -3.58 -1.72 -15.06
CA PRO A 20 -3.25 -1.31 -13.71
C PRO A 20 -3.23 -2.47 -12.70
N HIS A 21 -2.35 -2.39 -11.69
CA HIS A 21 -2.23 -3.35 -10.60
C HIS A 21 -2.35 -2.68 -9.22
N ILE A 22 -2.32 -3.47 -8.13
CA ILE A 22 -2.46 -2.99 -6.74
C ILE A 22 -1.52 -1.83 -6.37
N GLY A 23 -0.28 -1.80 -6.88
CA GLY A 23 0.63 -0.68 -6.68
C GLY A 23 0.08 0.68 -7.15
N HIS A 24 -0.56 0.74 -8.32
CA HIS A 24 -1.19 1.97 -8.82
C HIS A 24 -2.42 2.34 -7.97
N ALA A 25 -3.21 1.34 -7.60
CA ALA A 25 -4.38 1.51 -6.73
C ALA A 25 -3.98 2.07 -5.35
N TYR A 26 -2.88 1.58 -4.78
CA TYR A 26 -2.40 2.01 -3.47
C TYR A 26 -2.08 3.50 -3.42
N THR A 27 -1.28 4.02 -4.36
CA THR A 27 -0.95 5.44 -4.42
C THR A 27 -2.19 6.30 -4.67
N THR A 28 -3.07 5.87 -5.57
CA THR A 28 -4.27 6.63 -5.95
C THR A 28 -5.31 6.66 -4.85
N VAL A 29 -5.50 5.56 -4.11
CA VAL A 29 -6.37 5.51 -2.93
C VAL A 29 -5.83 6.41 -1.83
N ALA A 30 -4.52 6.40 -1.56
CA ALA A 30 -3.91 7.31 -0.59
C ALA A 30 -4.11 8.79 -0.93
N ALA A 31 -3.95 9.15 -2.22
CA ALA A 31 -4.23 10.51 -2.70
C ALA A 31 -5.71 10.88 -2.51
N ASP A 32 -6.61 9.95 -2.85
CA ASP A 32 -8.05 10.13 -2.72
C ASP A 32 -8.49 10.33 -1.26
N VAL A 33 -7.92 9.59 -0.32
CA VAL A 33 -8.18 9.77 1.13
C VAL A 33 -7.79 11.18 1.56
N LEU A 34 -6.60 11.65 1.18
CA LEU A 34 -6.14 12.99 1.57
C LEU A 34 -6.97 14.09 0.89
N ALA A 35 -7.34 13.89 -0.39
CA ALA A 35 -8.23 14.80 -1.11
C ALA A 35 -9.61 14.90 -0.43
N ARG A 36 -10.26 13.76 -0.14
CA ARG A 36 -11.55 13.71 0.57
C ARG A 36 -11.46 14.36 1.95
N TYR A 37 -10.40 14.10 2.70
CA TYR A 37 -10.17 14.72 4.00
C TYR A 37 -10.13 16.25 3.93
N TRP A 38 -9.41 16.82 2.97
CA TRP A 38 -9.33 18.27 2.82
C TRP A 38 -10.60 18.89 2.25
N ARG A 39 -11.29 18.21 1.31
CA ARG A 39 -12.60 18.66 0.80
C ARG A 39 -13.64 18.69 1.92
N LEU A 40 -13.68 17.66 2.76
CA LEU A 40 -14.53 17.64 3.95
C LEU A 40 -14.29 18.86 4.82
N ARG A 41 -13.04 19.26 5.02
CA ARG A 41 -12.65 20.43 5.81
C ARG A 41 -12.84 21.77 5.09
N GLY A 42 -13.56 21.80 3.98
CA GLY A 42 -13.88 23.04 3.25
C GLY A 42 -12.70 23.66 2.50
N ARG A 43 -11.59 22.93 2.35
CA ARG A 43 -10.55 23.35 1.39
C ARG A 43 -11.04 23.04 -0.01
N GLU A 44 -10.73 23.93 -0.92
CA GLU A 44 -10.84 23.60 -2.32
C GLU A 44 -9.69 22.68 -2.71
N VAL A 45 -9.99 21.53 -3.31
CA VAL A 45 -8.99 20.54 -3.66
C VAL A 45 -8.90 20.40 -5.17
N PHE A 46 -7.68 20.33 -5.68
CA PHE A 46 -7.38 19.81 -7.01
C PHE A 46 -6.58 18.52 -6.83
N PHE A 47 -7.15 17.39 -7.24
CA PHE A 47 -6.53 16.08 -7.18
C PHE A 47 -6.26 15.59 -8.60
N LEU A 48 -4.98 15.55 -8.97
CA LEU A 48 -4.49 15.11 -10.27
C LEU A 48 -3.99 13.65 -10.23
N THR A 49 -4.42 12.87 -11.23
CA THR A 49 -3.80 11.61 -11.62
C THR A 49 -3.73 11.54 -13.15
N GLY A 50 -3.13 10.52 -13.74
CA GLY A 50 -3.04 10.42 -15.18
C GLY A 50 -2.08 9.35 -15.68
N LEU A 51 -1.67 9.50 -16.94
CA LEU A 51 -0.90 8.51 -17.68
C LEU A 51 0.33 9.10 -18.34
N ASP A 52 1.44 8.37 -18.23
CA ASP A 52 2.67 8.60 -18.98
C ASP A 52 2.66 7.71 -20.22
N GLU A 53 2.45 8.36 -21.36
CA GLU A 53 2.13 7.70 -22.63
C GLU A 53 3.27 7.74 -23.63
N HIS A 54 4.39 8.40 -23.36
CA HIS A 54 5.54 8.46 -24.27
C HIS A 54 6.66 7.51 -23.85
N GLY A 55 7.74 7.46 -24.63
CA GLY A 55 8.95 6.73 -24.28
C GLY A 55 9.08 5.36 -24.94
N GLN A 56 10.24 4.74 -24.72
CA GLN A 56 10.66 3.55 -25.44
C GLN A 56 9.83 2.33 -25.06
N LYS A 57 9.46 2.20 -23.79
CA LYS A 57 8.60 1.11 -23.31
C LYS A 57 7.25 1.07 -24.02
N VAL A 58 6.60 2.23 -24.19
CA VAL A 58 5.30 2.32 -24.86
C VAL A 58 5.45 2.00 -26.34
N GLN A 59 6.47 2.56 -27.01
CA GLN A 59 6.77 2.24 -28.41
C GLN A 59 7.00 0.74 -28.63
N GLN A 60 7.76 0.08 -27.75
CA GLN A 60 8.03 -1.36 -27.84
C GLN A 60 6.78 -2.21 -27.56
N ALA A 61 5.94 -1.81 -26.59
CA ALA A 61 4.69 -2.50 -26.30
C ALA A 61 3.71 -2.42 -27.49
N ALA A 62 3.59 -1.23 -28.10
CA ALA A 62 2.78 -1.01 -29.30
C ALA A 62 3.30 -1.81 -30.49
N ALA A 63 4.61 -1.78 -30.74
CA ALA A 63 5.25 -2.55 -31.81
C ALA A 63 5.07 -4.07 -31.63
N LYS A 64 5.20 -4.58 -30.40
CA LYS A 64 4.95 -6.00 -30.08
C LYS A 64 3.49 -6.39 -30.31
N ALA A 65 2.56 -5.46 -30.09
CA ALA A 65 1.14 -5.64 -30.37
C ALA A 65 0.77 -5.39 -31.85
N GLY A 66 1.72 -4.95 -32.69
CA GLY A 66 1.49 -4.66 -34.10
C GLY A 66 0.57 -3.47 -34.37
N ILE A 67 0.51 -2.49 -33.45
CA ILE A 67 -0.36 -1.31 -33.56
C ILE A 67 0.42 0.00 -33.38
N ASP A 68 -0.17 1.09 -33.84
CA ASP A 68 0.36 2.45 -33.61
C ASP A 68 0.41 2.79 -32.10
N PRO A 69 1.46 3.47 -31.60
CA PRO A 69 1.55 3.85 -30.19
C PRO A 69 0.41 4.71 -29.65
N GLN A 70 -0.14 5.66 -30.43
CA GLN A 70 -1.31 6.44 -29.99
C GLN A 70 -2.51 5.53 -29.80
N VAL A 71 -2.74 4.61 -30.74
CA VAL A 71 -3.83 3.61 -30.66
C VAL A 71 -3.64 2.69 -29.45
N HIS A 72 -2.40 2.32 -29.11
CA HIS A 72 -2.09 1.56 -27.89
C HIS A 72 -2.48 2.32 -26.62
N CYS A 73 -2.06 3.58 -26.51
CA CYS A 73 -2.39 4.45 -25.39
C CYS A 73 -3.90 4.67 -25.26
N ASP A 74 -4.59 5.00 -26.35
CA ASP A 74 -6.03 5.23 -26.39
C ASP A 74 -6.84 3.99 -25.99
N LYS A 75 -6.31 2.79 -26.24
CA LYS A 75 -6.94 1.52 -25.82
C LYS A 75 -6.79 1.25 -24.31
N LEU A 76 -5.68 1.66 -23.72
CA LEU A 76 -5.36 1.37 -22.31
C LEU A 76 -5.85 2.47 -21.36
N ALA A 77 -5.93 3.73 -21.81
CA ALA A 77 -6.36 4.83 -20.95
C ALA A 77 -7.73 4.60 -20.27
N PRO A 78 -8.77 4.13 -20.98
CA PRO A 78 -10.05 3.79 -20.35
C PRO A 78 -9.96 2.73 -19.25
N GLN A 79 -8.96 1.84 -19.28
CA GLN A 79 -8.81 0.79 -18.27
C GLN A 79 -8.36 1.35 -16.92
N PHE A 80 -7.50 2.37 -16.93
CA PHE A 80 -7.11 3.11 -15.73
C PHE A 80 -8.27 3.97 -15.21
N GLU A 81 -8.92 4.73 -16.10
CA GLU A 81 -10.08 5.54 -15.71
C GLU A 81 -11.23 4.70 -15.13
N ASN A 82 -11.52 3.55 -15.75
CA ASN A 82 -12.56 2.64 -15.25
C ASN A 82 -12.18 2.03 -13.91
N LEU A 83 -10.89 1.76 -13.68
CA LEU A 83 -10.43 1.29 -12.37
C LEU A 83 -10.61 2.39 -11.32
N TRP A 84 -10.27 3.65 -11.63
CA TRP A 84 -10.52 4.80 -10.75
C TRP A 84 -12.00 4.98 -10.43
N LYS A 85 -12.88 4.86 -11.42
CA LYS A 85 -14.34 4.84 -11.20
C LYS A 85 -14.76 3.68 -10.29
N LYS A 86 -14.27 2.45 -10.54
CA LYS A 86 -14.57 1.28 -9.69
C LYS A 86 -14.06 1.42 -8.26
N LEU A 87 -12.87 1.99 -8.07
CA LEU A 87 -12.24 2.29 -6.78
C LEU A 87 -12.86 3.50 -6.06
N ASN A 88 -13.85 4.16 -6.66
CA ASN A 88 -14.48 5.37 -6.16
C ASN A 88 -13.46 6.49 -5.88
N ILE A 89 -12.50 6.67 -6.80
CA ILE A 89 -11.53 7.76 -6.76
C ILE A 89 -12.22 9.06 -7.19
N SER A 90 -11.97 10.12 -6.44
CA SER A 90 -12.55 11.45 -6.62
C SER A 90 -11.54 12.45 -7.17
N ASN A 91 -10.75 12.05 -8.17
CA ASN A 91 -9.82 12.96 -8.84
C ASN A 91 -10.58 14.03 -9.62
N ASP A 92 -10.05 15.26 -9.61
CA ASP A 92 -10.65 16.39 -10.34
C ASP A 92 -10.21 16.43 -11.80
N ALA A 93 -9.05 15.84 -12.09
CA ALA A 93 -8.45 15.80 -13.40
C ALA A 93 -7.75 14.46 -13.67
N PHE A 94 -7.74 14.07 -14.94
CA PHE A 94 -7.00 12.91 -15.45
C PHE A 94 -6.19 13.38 -16.65
N ILE A 95 -4.87 13.53 -16.49
CA ILE A 95 -3.98 14.01 -17.55
C ILE A 95 -3.45 12.86 -18.41
N ARG A 96 -3.27 13.10 -19.70
CA ARG A 96 -2.57 12.21 -20.62
C ARG A 96 -1.41 12.97 -21.25
N THR A 97 -0.19 12.42 -21.23
CA THR A 97 0.95 13.14 -21.85
C THR A 97 0.81 13.27 -23.37
N THR A 98 -0.09 12.50 -24.01
CA THR A 98 -0.43 12.73 -25.43
C THR A 98 -1.29 13.96 -25.69
N ASP A 99 -1.87 14.60 -24.66
CA ASP A 99 -2.69 15.81 -24.80
C ASP A 99 -1.92 16.94 -25.50
N ALA A 100 -2.53 17.58 -26.50
CA ALA A 100 -1.88 18.63 -27.27
C ALA A 100 -1.47 19.83 -26.39
N GLN A 101 -2.30 20.18 -25.41
CA GLN A 101 -2.05 21.24 -24.45
C GLN A 101 -0.83 20.92 -23.59
N HIS A 102 -0.72 19.68 -23.09
CA HIS A 102 0.45 19.24 -22.34
C HIS A 102 1.73 19.33 -23.18
N LYS A 103 1.69 18.82 -24.43
CA LYS A 103 2.82 18.89 -25.37
C LYS A 103 3.31 20.33 -25.60
N ASN A 104 2.39 21.27 -25.77
CA ASN A 104 2.71 22.68 -25.93
C ASN A 104 3.41 23.27 -24.70
N VAL A 105 2.99 22.89 -23.48
CA VAL A 105 3.63 23.35 -22.23
C VAL A 105 5.04 22.78 -22.10
N VAL A 106 5.23 21.49 -22.41
CA VAL A 106 6.56 20.86 -22.41
C VAL A 106 7.50 21.58 -23.38
N GLN A 107 7.05 21.82 -24.62
CA GLN A 107 7.83 22.54 -25.63
C GLN A 107 8.15 23.97 -25.18
N ARG A 108 7.20 24.68 -24.55
CA ARG A 108 7.43 26.02 -24.00
C ARG A 108 8.55 26.03 -22.96
N TYR A 109 8.55 25.11 -22.01
CA TYR A 109 9.63 25.05 -21.00
C TYR A 109 10.97 24.60 -21.58
N LEU A 110 10.97 23.68 -22.55
CA LEU A 110 12.21 23.32 -23.26
C LEU A 110 12.80 24.53 -23.99
N GLN A 111 11.97 25.32 -24.66
CA GLN A 111 12.44 26.54 -25.33
C GLN A 111 12.98 27.55 -24.32
N GLU A 112 12.29 27.78 -23.21
CA GLU A 112 12.75 28.71 -22.17
C GLU A 112 14.11 28.30 -21.60
N LEU A 113 14.30 27.01 -21.27
CA LEU A 113 15.58 26.51 -20.76
C LEU A 113 16.70 26.59 -21.81
N PHE A 114 16.36 26.40 -23.09
CA PHE A 114 17.31 26.55 -24.20
C PHE A 114 17.73 28.02 -24.38
N ASP A 115 16.78 28.95 -24.35
CA ASP A 115 17.03 30.39 -24.44
C ASP A 115 17.87 30.90 -23.26
N LYS A 116 17.67 30.32 -22.06
CA LYS A 116 18.51 30.55 -20.86
C LYS A 116 19.91 29.91 -20.95
N GLN A 117 20.25 29.22 -22.05
CA GLN A 117 21.50 28.47 -22.23
C GLN A 117 21.75 27.37 -21.18
N LEU A 118 20.66 26.87 -20.58
CA LEU A 118 20.67 25.78 -19.60
C LEU A 118 20.56 24.41 -20.27
N ILE A 119 20.33 24.39 -21.58
CA ILE A 119 20.37 23.20 -22.44
C ILE A 119 21.55 23.34 -23.40
N TYR A 120 22.36 22.30 -23.52
CA TYR A 120 23.48 22.25 -24.48
C TYR A 120 23.56 20.89 -25.17
N LYS A 121 24.14 20.85 -26.36
CA LYS A 121 24.36 19.60 -27.12
C LYS A 121 25.73 19.03 -26.76
N ALA A 122 25.80 17.72 -26.51
CA ALA A 122 27.05 17.03 -26.25
C ALA A 122 26.98 15.56 -26.68
N ASP A 123 28.16 14.99 -26.96
CA ASP A 123 28.30 13.57 -27.23
C ASP A 123 28.32 12.81 -25.92
N TYR A 124 27.48 11.79 -25.84
CA TYR A 124 27.39 10.92 -24.69
C TYR A 124 27.60 9.48 -25.12
N SER A 125 28.63 8.86 -24.54
CA SER A 125 28.90 7.43 -24.70
C SER A 125 28.77 6.78 -23.33
N GLY A 126 27.87 5.81 -23.20
CA GLY A 126 27.61 5.12 -21.94
C GLY A 126 26.83 3.82 -22.12
N TRP A 127 26.61 3.11 -21.03
CA TRP A 127 25.81 1.89 -21.03
C TRP A 127 24.35 2.23 -20.75
N TYR A 128 23.44 1.83 -21.62
CA TYR A 128 22.02 2.15 -21.51
C TYR A 128 21.22 0.91 -21.10
N CYS A 129 20.39 1.05 -20.07
CA CYS A 129 19.39 0.05 -19.73
C CYS A 129 18.03 0.44 -20.34
N THR A 130 17.59 -0.32 -21.34
CA THR A 130 16.27 -0.14 -21.96
C THR A 130 15.12 -0.34 -20.96
N PHE A 131 15.29 -1.20 -19.95
CA PHE A 131 14.25 -1.48 -18.97
C PHE A 131 14.06 -0.40 -17.91
N ASP A 132 15.12 0.34 -17.59
CA ASP A 132 15.07 1.43 -16.61
C ASP A 132 15.09 2.81 -17.29
N GLU A 133 15.21 2.83 -18.63
CA GLU A 133 15.35 4.02 -19.50
C GLU A 133 16.46 4.98 -19.06
N ARG A 134 17.57 4.42 -18.56
CA ARG A 134 18.63 5.15 -17.87
C ARG A 134 20.02 4.78 -18.41
N PHE A 135 20.90 5.78 -18.45
CA PHE A 135 22.32 5.61 -18.72
C PHE A 135 23.12 5.36 -17.43
N TRP A 136 24.13 4.50 -17.56
CA TRP A 136 25.08 4.10 -16.55
C TRP A 136 26.49 4.37 -17.02
N THR A 137 27.37 4.73 -16.10
CA THR A 137 28.79 4.84 -16.41
C THR A 137 29.40 3.44 -16.50
N GLU A 138 30.57 3.34 -17.14
CA GLU A 138 31.32 2.08 -17.24
C GLU A 138 31.73 1.52 -15.88
N LYS A 139 31.83 2.37 -14.84
CA LYS A 139 32.12 1.95 -13.46
C LYS A 139 30.92 1.36 -12.75
N ASP A 140 29.71 1.75 -13.15
CA ASP A 140 28.49 1.29 -12.49
C ASP A 140 28.08 -0.10 -13.00
N VAL A 141 28.36 -0.41 -14.27
CA VAL A 141 27.96 -1.65 -14.93
C VAL A 141 28.94 -2.77 -14.63
N ALA A 142 28.49 -3.75 -13.82
CA ALA A 142 29.16 -5.03 -13.65
C ALA A 142 28.58 -6.08 -14.61
N ASP A 143 29.44 -6.87 -15.25
CA ASP A 143 29.08 -8.00 -16.12
C ASP A 143 28.14 -7.67 -17.29
N GLY A 144 28.13 -6.42 -17.76
CA GLY A 144 27.21 -5.99 -18.83
C GLY A 144 25.74 -5.96 -18.40
N LEU A 145 25.47 -5.86 -17.09
CA LEU A 145 24.13 -5.82 -16.50
C LEU A 145 23.84 -4.47 -15.83
N CYS A 146 22.58 -4.06 -15.89
CA CYS A 146 22.07 -2.87 -15.24
C CYS A 146 22.23 -2.97 -13.71
N PRO A 147 22.81 -1.96 -13.04
CA PRO A 147 22.97 -1.94 -11.59
C PRO A 147 21.65 -2.11 -10.84
N ASP A 148 20.57 -1.51 -11.35
CA ASP A 148 19.26 -1.49 -10.71
C ASP A 148 18.47 -2.77 -11.01
N CYS A 149 18.17 -3.06 -12.28
CA CYS A 149 17.28 -4.19 -12.62
C CYS A 149 17.99 -5.52 -12.96
N LYS A 150 19.34 -5.55 -12.98
CA LYS A 150 20.17 -6.72 -13.31
C LYS A 150 19.91 -7.32 -14.70
N ARG A 151 19.34 -6.55 -15.63
CA ARG A 151 19.13 -6.95 -17.03
C ARG A 151 20.23 -6.42 -17.94
N PRO A 152 20.45 -6.98 -19.14
CA PRO A 152 21.50 -6.53 -20.05
C PRO A 152 21.43 -5.03 -20.36
N VAL A 153 22.61 -4.42 -20.48
CA VAL A 153 22.79 -3.04 -20.95
C VAL A 153 23.52 -3.01 -22.29
N GLU A 154 23.27 -1.96 -23.07
CA GLU A 154 23.87 -1.77 -24.39
C GLU A 154 24.76 -0.54 -24.40
N LYS A 155 25.96 -0.61 -25.00
CA LYS A 155 26.83 0.56 -25.15
C LYS A 155 26.30 1.41 -26.29
N LEU A 156 25.88 2.63 -25.98
CA LEU A 156 25.36 3.59 -26.95
C LEU A 156 26.24 4.84 -26.95
N SER A 157 26.51 5.36 -28.15
CA SER A 157 27.14 6.65 -28.37
C SER A 157 26.15 7.51 -29.15
N GLU A 158 25.65 8.57 -28.52
CA GLU A 158 24.62 9.43 -29.07
C GLU A 158 24.96 10.90 -28.82
N HIS A 159 24.69 11.74 -29.81
CA HIS A 159 24.72 13.19 -29.63
C HIS A 159 23.37 13.56 -29.01
N ASN A 160 23.34 14.03 -27.76
CA ASN A 160 22.10 14.36 -27.06
C ASN A 160 22.15 15.78 -26.50
N TYR A 161 20.98 16.34 -26.22
CA TYR A 161 20.81 17.56 -25.47
C TYR A 161 20.81 17.26 -23.97
N PHE A 162 21.55 18.06 -23.22
CA PHE A 162 21.75 17.96 -21.79
C PHE A 162 21.23 19.20 -21.09
N PHE A 163 20.46 19.00 -20.02
CA PHE A 163 20.10 20.03 -19.06
C PHE A 163 21.21 20.15 -18.02
N ARG A 164 21.66 21.38 -17.77
CA ARG A 164 22.66 21.76 -16.76
C ARG A 164 22.13 21.57 -15.33
N MET A 165 21.85 20.34 -14.97
CA MET A 165 21.26 19.95 -13.68
C MET A 165 22.27 20.07 -12.54
N GLY A 166 23.55 19.78 -12.80
CA GLY A 166 24.57 19.67 -11.74
C GLY A 166 24.78 20.96 -10.94
N GLN A 167 24.58 22.13 -11.57
CA GLN A 167 24.77 23.43 -10.92
C GLN A 167 23.75 23.74 -9.80
N TYR A 168 22.65 22.99 -9.71
CA TYR A 168 21.59 23.21 -8.71
C TYR A 168 21.76 22.35 -7.44
N GLN A 169 22.82 21.54 -7.37
CA GLN A 169 23.05 20.60 -6.27
C GLN A 169 23.07 21.28 -4.90
N ASP A 170 23.92 22.29 -4.70
CA ASP A 170 24.08 22.95 -3.39
C ASP A 170 22.79 23.65 -2.96
N ARG A 171 22.13 24.35 -3.88
CA ARG A 171 20.85 25.02 -3.65
C ARG A 171 19.74 24.03 -3.27
N LEU A 172 19.75 22.81 -3.83
CA LEU A 172 18.82 21.75 -3.46
C LEU A 172 19.13 21.17 -2.08
N ILE A 173 20.40 20.95 -1.74
CA ILE A 173 20.82 20.51 -0.40
C ILE A 173 20.38 21.53 0.66
N GLU A 174 20.63 22.82 0.42
CA GLU A 174 20.18 23.91 1.30
C GLU A 174 18.65 23.90 1.47
N HIS A 175 17.90 23.73 0.38
CA HIS A 175 16.45 23.66 0.43
C HIS A 175 15.94 22.49 1.29
N ILE A 176 16.47 21.28 1.11
CA ILE A 176 16.06 20.08 1.86
C ILE A 176 16.43 20.20 3.36
N ASN A 177 17.52 20.91 3.68
CA ASN A 177 17.90 21.18 5.07
C ASN A 177 16.99 22.24 5.72
N ALA A 178 16.64 23.30 4.98
CA ALA A 178 15.74 24.35 5.47
C ALA A 178 14.28 23.90 5.59
N HIS A 179 13.86 22.86 4.84
CA HIS A 179 12.49 22.36 4.81
C HIS A 179 12.46 20.85 5.13
N PRO A 180 12.46 20.45 6.42
CA PRO A 180 12.49 19.04 6.83
C PRO A 180 11.34 18.18 6.28
N ASP A 181 10.18 18.79 5.99
CA ASP A 181 9.01 18.12 5.43
C ASP A 181 8.99 18.05 3.89
N PHE A 182 10.01 18.59 3.21
CA PHE A 182 10.06 18.61 1.74
C PHE A 182 10.14 17.20 1.13
N VAL A 183 10.90 16.29 1.74
CA VAL A 183 10.93 14.87 1.37
C VAL A 183 10.51 14.03 2.56
N ARG A 184 9.53 13.13 2.37
CA ARG A 184 8.97 12.29 3.43
C ARG A 184 8.80 10.84 2.95
N PRO A 185 8.86 9.84 3.85
CA PRO A 185 9.24 9.93 5.26
C PRO A 185 10.73 10.29 5.45
N GLU A 186 11.14 10.51 6.71
CA GLU A 186 12.50 10.95 7.07
C GLU A 186 13.60 10.02 6.51
N SER A 187 13.36 8.71 6.44
CA SER A 187 14.30 7.77 5.82
C SER A 187 14.58 8.11 4.35
N ARG A 188 13.56 8.50 3.59
CA ARG A 188 13.68 8.91 2.17
C ARG A 188 14.38 10.25 2.02
N ARG A 189 14.15 11.18 2.96
CA ARG A 189 14.90 12.45 3.01
C ARG A 189 16.39 12.18 3.19
N ASN A 190 16.75 11.29 4.11
CA ASN A 190 18.14 10.95 4.39
C ASN A 190 18.80 10.23 3.21
N GLU A 191 18.06 9.36 2.49
CA GLU A 191 18.54 8.76 1.23
C GLU A 191 18.88 9.83 0.18
N VAL A 192 17.98 10.79 -0.06
CA VAL A 192 18.19 11.87 -1.05
C VAL A 192 19.34 12.79 -0.64
N LEU A 193 19.39 13.22 0.63
CA LEU A 193 20.49 14.03 1.14
C LEU A 193 21.83 13.29 1.05
N GLY A 194 21.88 12.03 1.48
CA GLY A 194 23.07 11.20 1.40
C GLY A 194 23.57 11.09 -0.04
N PHE A 195 22.67 10.86 -1.00
CA PHE A 195 23.02 10.87 -2.42
C PHE A 195 23.61 12.21 -2.87
N LEU A 196 22.95 13.33 -2.58
CA LEU A 196 23.41 14.67 -2.98
C LEU A 196 24.70 15.10 -2.29
N GLN A 197 24.98 14.62 -1.08
CA GLN A 197 26.19 14.99 -0.34
C GLN A 197 27.41 14.12 -0.72
N THR A 198 27.17 12.88 -1.13
CA THR A 198 28.26 11.93 -1.44
C THR A 198 28.60 11.87 -2.92
N GLN A 199 27.68 12.26 -3.80
CA GLN A 199 27.86 12.21 -5.25
C GLN A 199 27.77 13.60 -5.87
N LYS A 200 28.63 13.86 -6.86
CA LYS A 200 28.49 15.05 -7.71
C LYS A 200 27.36 14.83 -8.70
N LEU A 201 26.35 15.68 -8.66
CA LEU A 201 25.21 15.65 -9.56
C LEU A 201 25.69 15.98 -10.98
N GLY A 202 25.49 15.04 -11.90
CA GLY A 202 25.78 15.23 -13.32
C GLY A 202 24.67 15.99 -14.05
N ASP A 203 24.95 16.41 -15.27
CA ASP A 203 23.96 16.99 -16.17
C ASP A 203 23.04 15.90 -16.76
N LEU A 204 21.78 16.24 -16.99
CA LEU A 204 20.74 15.29 -17.35
C LEU A 204 20.54 15.25 -18.86
N SER A 205 20.65 14.08 -19.50
CA SER A 205 20.28 13.91 -20.92
C SER A 205 18.76 14.00 -21.10
N ILE A 206 18.29 15.09 -21.70
CA ILE A 206 16.86 15.42 -21.86
C ILE A 206 16.31 15.18 -23.28
N SER A 207 17.09 14.59 -24.18
CA SER A 207 16.64 14.23 -25.53
C SER A 207 17.04 12.83 -25.89
N ARG A 208 16.35 12.22 -26.87
CA ARG A 208 16.74 11.02 -27.60
C ARG A 208 16.58 11.24 -29.11
N PRO A 209 17.45 10.68 -29.96
CA PRO A 209 17.33 10.83 -31.41
C PRO A 209 16.13 10.05 -31.95
N LYS A 210 15.38 10.65 -32.89
CA LYS A 210 14.19 10.02 -33.51
C LYS A 210 14.48 8.73 -34.26
N SER A 211 15.72 8.57 -34.76
CA SER A 211 16.16 7.32 -35.39
C SER A 211 16.10 6.10 -34.46
N ARG A 212 16.13 6.33 -33.14
CA ARG A 212 15.99 5.28 -32.12
C ARG A 212 14.63 5.30 -31.43
N LEU A 213 14.14 6.49 -31.09
CA LEU A 213 12.88 6.69 -30.38
C LEU A 213 12.11 7.84 -31.01
N SER A 214 11.06 7.53 -31.77
CA SER A 214 10.21 8.54 -32.41
C SER A 214 8.95 8.85 -31.59
N TRP A 215 8.56 7.97 -30.67
CA TRP A 215 7.39 8.16 -29.82
C TRP A 215 7.68 9.04 -28.59
N GLY A 216 7.60 10.35 -28.80
CA GLY A 216 7.78 11.36 -27.76
C GLY A 216 7.51 12.78 -28.29
N ILE A 217 7.64 13.77 -27.42
CA ILE A 217 7.42 15.19 -27.76
C ILE A 217 8.65 15.73 -28.48
N GLU A 218 8.50 16.35 -29.64
CA GLU A 218 9.63 16.93 -30.37
C GLU A 218 10.23 18.13 -29.64
N LEU A 219 11.56 18.25 -29.66
CA LEU A 219 12.21 19.47 -29.17
C LEU A 219 11.84 20.65 -30.08
N PRO A 220 11.49 21.82 -29.52
CA PRO A 220 11.07 22.98 -30.32
C PRO A 220 12.19 23.58 -31.18
N PHE A 221 13.45 23.30 -30.85
CA PHE A 221 14.66 23.83 -31.52
C PHE A 221 15.47 22.78 -32.31
N ASP A 222 15.14 21.49 -32.25
CA ASP A 222 15.76 20.44 -33.07
C ASP A 222 14.79 19.26 -33.28
N SER A 223 14.09 19.26 -34.42
CA SER A 223 13.07 18.27 -34.75
C SER A 223 13.61 16.86 -35.04
N ASN A 224 14.93 16.65 -35.04
CA ASN A 224 15.53 15.31 -35.13
C ASN A 224 15.50 14.56 -33.80
N TYR A 225 15.09 15.23 -32.72
CA TYR A 225 15.08 14.70 -31.36
C TYR A 225 13.69 14.76 -30.74
N VAL A 226 13.45 13.81 -29.84
CA VAL A 226 12.32 13.83 -28.91
C VAL A 226 12.82 14.02 -27.48
N THR A 227 11.99 14.65 -26.67
CA THR A 227 12.19 14.87 -25.24
C THR A 227 12.31 13.55 -24.50
N TYR A 228 13.23 13.50 -23.55
CA TYR A 228 13.34 12.41 -22.60
C TYR A 228 12.04 12.30 -21.78
N VAL A 229 11.46 11.10 -21.74
CA VAL A 229 10.13 10.86 -21.15
C VAL A 229 9.98 11.41 -19.75
N TRP A 230 11.00 11.36 -18.89
CA TRP A 230 10.88 11.90 -17.53
C TRP A 230 10.80 13.42 -17.48
N PHE A 231 11.42 14.14 -18.42
CA PHE A 231 11.29 15.60 -18.48
C PHE A 231 9.85 15.98 -18.85
N ASP A 232 9.33 15.35 -19.90
CA ASP A 232 7.94 15.44 -20.34
C ASP A 232 6.96 15.09 -19.20
N ALA A 233 7.10 13.88 -18.66
CA ALA A 233 6.25 13.37 -17.60
C ALA A 233 6.22 14.29 -16.38
N LEU A 234 7.34 14.83 -15.90
CA LEU A 234 7.36 15.70 -14.72
C LEU A 234 6.60 17.03 -14.93
N VAL A 235 6.55 17.55 -16.16
CA VAL A 235 5.80 18.77 -16.51
C VAL A 235 4.29 18.56 -16.39
N ASN A 236 3.79 17.33 -16.30
CA ASN A 236 2.35 17.04 -16.11
C ASN A 236 1.77 17.82 -14.91
N TYR A 237 2.56 17.93 -13.83
CA TYR A 237 2.11 18.51 -12.56
C TYR A 237 1.75 19.99 -12.65
N ILE A 238 2.37 20.73 -13.57
CA ILE A 238 2.05 22.14 -13.79
C ILE A 238 1.16 22.34 -15.01
N SER A 239 1.41 21.60 -16.10
CA SER A 239 0.62 21.70 -17.33
C SER A 239 -0.84 21.34 -17.12
N ALA A 240 -1.14 20.35 -16.27
CA ALA A 240 -2.51 19.99 -15.93
C ALA A 240 -3.31 21.20 -15.42
N LEU A 241 -2.70 22.08 -14.63
CA LEU A 241 -3.35 23.27 -14.07
C LEU A 241 -3.67 24.33 -15.14
N GLU A 242 -3.07 24.25 -16.33
CA GLU A 242 -3.28 25.23 -17.39
C GLU A 242 -4.54 24.97 -18.21
N TYR A 243 -5.02 23.72 -18.28
CA TYR A 243 -6.13 23.36 -19.18
C TYR A 243 -7.18 22.37 -18.64
N LEU A 244 -6.89 21.63 -17.56
CA LEU A 244 -7.86 20.68 -16.98
C LEU A 244 -8.84 21.29 -15.97
N PRO A 245 -8.50 22.34 -15.18
CA PRO A 245 -9.47 23.01 -14.33
C PRO A 245 -10.64 23.62 -15.13
N ARG A 246 -11.86 23.52 -14.61
CA ARG A 246 -13.04 24.10 -15.24
C ARG A 246 -12.99 25.64 -15.15
N GLY A 247 -13.00 26.30 -16.30
CA GLY A 247 -13.33 27.73 -16.42
C GLY A 247 -12.18 28.75 -16.32
N ASN A 248 -10.93 28.35 -16.03
CA ASN A 248 -9.70 29.14 -16.19
C ASN A 248 -8.45 28.31 -15.82
N PRO A 249 -7.24 28.68 -16.32
CA PRO A 249 -5.98 28.18 -15.78
C PRO A 249 -5.91 28.40 -14.27
N ALA A 250 -5.60 27.35 -13.51
CA ALA A 250 -5.57 27.38 -12.04
C ALA A 250 -4.15 27.31 -11.46
N SER A 251 -3.12 27.52 -12.30
CA SER A 251 -1.71 27.51 -11.87
C SER A 251 -1.45 28.48 -10.72
N ASN A 252 -1.95 29.72 -10.80
CA ASN A 252 -1.79 30.72 -9.73
C ASN A 252 -2.55 30.39 -8.43
N ARG A 253 -3.47 29.43 -8.48
CA ARG A 253 -4.36 29.07 -7.36
C ARG A 253 -3.90 27.84 -6.60
N PHE A 254 -3.34 26.87 -7.33
CA PHE A 254 -2.97 25.56 -6.82
C PHE A 254 -1.48 25.27 -6.85
N TRP A 255 -0.67 26.02 -7.64
CA TRP A 255 0.78 25.84 -7.65
C TRP A 255 1.45 26.63 -6.51
N PRO A 256 2.45 26.07 -5.81
CA PRO A 256 3.00 24.72 -5.95
C PRO A 256 2.13 23.63 -5.30
N ALA A 257 2.33 22.38 -5.73
CA ALA A 257 1.64 21.24 -5.14
C ALA A 257 1.93 21.14 -3.63
N ASN A 258 0.89 20.89 -2.84
CA ASN A 258 1.06 20.62 -1.41
C ASN A 258 1.71 19.24 -1.20
N VAL A 259 1.30 18.24 -1.99
CA VAL A 259 1.85 16.89 -1.90
C VAL A 259 1.95 16.23 -3.27
N HIS A 260 3.14 15.78 -3.63
CA HIS A 260 3.34 14.74 -4.65
C HIS A 260 3.47 13.38 -3.95
N LEU A 261 2.55 12.46 -4.19
CA LEU A 261 2.69 11.07 -3.76
C LEU A 261 3.40 10.27 -4.85
N VAL A 262 4.44 9.53 -4.48
CA VAL A 262 5.21 8.71 -5.40
C VAL A 262 5.64 7.37 -4.79
N GLY A 263 5.96 6.40 -5.63
CA GLY A 263 6.68 5.20 -5.18
C GLY A 263 8.16 5.51 -4.93
N LYS A 264 8.79 4.79 -4.00
CA LYS A 264 10.23 4.95 -3.70
C LYS A 264 11.15 4.76 -4.92
N ASP A 265 10.74 3.99 -5.92
CA ASP A 265 11.46 3.76 -7.18
C ASP A 265 11.69 5.03 -8.00
N ILE A 266 10.80 6.01 -7.87
CA ILE A 266 10.84 7.23 -8.69
C ILE A 266 11.15 8.47 -7.84
N LEU A 267 11.62 8.26 -6.60
CA LEU A 267 11.94 9.32 -5.65
C LEU A 267 13.02 10.26 -6.19
N THR A 268 14.14 9.74 -6.71
CA THR A 268 15.21 10.59 -7.23
C THR A 268 14.72 11.49 -8.36
N THR A 269 13.86 10.98 -9.25
CA THR A 269 13.30 11.77 -10.34
C THR A 269 12.46 12.95 -9.84
N HIS A 270 11.72 12.77 -8.74
CA HIS A 270 10.89 13.84 -8.16
C HIS A 270 11.67 14.75 -7.23
N ALA A 271 12.50 14.21 -6.34
CA ALA A 271 13.22 15.00 -5.35
C ALA A 271 14.42 15.74 -5.93
N VAL A 272 15.01 15.24 -7.02
CA VAL A 272 16.19 15.83 -7.66
C VAL A 272 15.87 16.41 -9.04
N TYR A 273 15.41 15.60 -10.00
CA TYR A 273 15.29 16.08 -11.39
C TYR A 273 14.20 17.15 -11.48
N TRP A 274 13.03 16.87 -10.93
CA TRP A 274 11.93 17.83 -10.92
C TRP A 274 12.28 19.12 -10.17
N SER A 275 12.85 18.99 -8.97
CA SER A 275 13.25 20.15 -8.17
C SER A 275 14.25 21.05 -8.90
N THR A 276 15.25 20.46 -9.55
CA THR A 276 16.26 21.23 -10.30
C THR A 276 15.69 21.84 -11.59
N MET A 277 14.77 21.15 -12.27
CA MET A 277 14.00 21.71 -13.40
C MET A 277 13.18 22.93 -12.95
N LEU A 278 12.46 22.84 -11.82
CA LEU A 278 11.70 23.95 -11.27
C LEU A 278 12.60 25.12 -10.86
N MET A 279 13.75 24.85 -10.24
CA MET A 279 14.74 25.89 -9.91
C MET A 279 15.28 26.61 -11.15
N ALA A 280 15.46 25.89 -12.27
CA ALA A 280 15.91 26.46 -13.54
C ALA A 280 14.83 27.29 -14.25
N LEU A 281 13.57 26.93 -14.06
CA LEU A 281 12.40 27.66 -14.53
C LEU A 281 11.97 28.79 -13.57
N ASP A 282 12.71 29.00 -12.47
CA ASP A 282 12.38 29.97 -11.42
C ASP A 282 10.96 29.78 -10.83
N LEU A 283 10.50 28.53 -10.77
CA LEU A 283 9.19 28.14 -10.25
C LEU A 283 9.28 27.65 -8.79
N PRO A 284 8.24 27.89 -7.96
CA PRO A 284 8.18 27.35 -6.60
C PRO A 284 8.23 25.82 -6.57
N LEU A 285 8.94 25.26 -5.59
CA LEU A 285 9.01 23.83 -5.32
C LEU A 285 7.74 23.33 -4.60
N PRO A 286 7.37 22.05 -4.74
CA PRO A 286 6.27 21.45 -3.97
C PRO A 286 6.53 21.53 -2.45
N GLU A 287 5.47 21.59 -1.64
CA GLU A 287 5.63 21.61 -0.17
C GLU A 287 6.11 20.25 0.36
N THR A 288 5.70 19.13 -0.26
CA THR A 288 6.09 17.77 0.14
C THR A 288 6.14 16.82 -1.05
N ILE A 289 7.19 16.01 -1.12
CA ILE A 289 7.31 14.81 -1.94
C ILE A 289 7.31 13.62 -0.98
N PHE A 290 6.25 12.82 -1.01
CA PHE A 290 6.14 11.63 -0.18
C PHE A 290 6.38 10.35 -0.99
N ALA A 291 7.42 9.61 -0.64
CA ALA A 291 7.78 8.35 -1.30
C ALA A 291 7.39 7.14 -0.45
N HIS A 292 6.35 6.42 -0.89
CA HIS A 292 5.86 5.22 -0.21
C HIS A 292 6.60 3.94 -0.64
N GLY A 293 6.53 2.91 0.21
CA GLY A 293 7.05 1.57 -0.08
C GLY A 293 6.19 0.77 -1.06
N TRP A 294 6.62 -0.44 -1.36
CA TRP A 294 5.93 -1.33 -2.30
C TRP A 294 5.03 -2.34 -1.60
N TRP A 295 4.00 -2.77 -2.33
CA TRP A 295 3.33 -4.03 -2.06
C TRP A 295 4.11 -5.19 -2.70
N THR A 296 4.38 -6.23 -1.92
CA THR A 296 4.97 -7.50 -2.34
C THR A 296 3.93 -8.62 -2.24
N VAL A 297 4.25 -9.79 -2.80
CA VAL A 297 3.50 -11.03 -2.54
C VAL A 297 4.52 -12.11 -2.17
N ASN A 298 4.39 -12.70 -0.98
CA ASN A 298 5.35 -13.64 -0.40
C ASN A 298 6.77 -13.05 -0.26
N GLY A 299 6.86 -11.75 0.07
CA GLY A 299 8.11 -11.01 0.21
C GLY A 299 8.80 -10.66 -1.12
N GLU A 300 8.17 -10.99 -2.25
CA GLU A 300 8.73 -10.73 -3.58
C GLU A 300 8.02 -9.58 -4.28
N LYS A 301 8.79 -8.74 -4.98
CA LYS A 301 8.23 -7.67 -5.81
C LYS A 301 7.30 -8.27 -6.88
N MET A 302 6.11 -7.68 -7.02
CA MET A 302 5.16 -8.10 -8.05
C MET A 302 5.72 -7.88 -9.45
N SER A 303 5.59 -8.89 -10.31
CA SER A 303 5.96 -8.79 -11.71
C SER A 303 5.19 -9.81 -12.56
N LYS A 304 4.94 -9.45 -13.83
CA LYS A 304 4.22 -10.30 -14.78
C LYS A 304 4.96 -11.59 -15.07
N SER A 305 6.29 -11.52 -15.22
CA SER A 305 7.14 -12.68 -15.46
C SER A 305 7.05 -13.74 -14.36
N ARG A 306 6.67 -13.34 -13.14
CA ARG A 306 6.51 -14.23 -11.99
C ARG A 306 5.06 -14.64 -11.74
N GLY A 307 4.09 -14.07 -12.47
CA GLY A 307 2.67 -14.37 -12.34
C GLY A 307 2.03 -13.98 -11.00
N ASN A 308 2.71 -13.17 -10.16
CA ASN A 308 2.29 -12.84 -8.80
C ASN A 308 1.58 -11.46 -8.68
N ILE A 309 0.97 -10.97 -9.76
CA ILE A 309 0.30 -9.66 -9.75
C ILE A 309 -1.10 -9.77 -9.14
N VAL A 310 -1.37 -8.90 -8.17
CA VAL A 310 -2.71 -8.73 -7.61
C VAL A 310 -3.50 -7.78 -8.49
N ASP A 311 -4.56 -8.32 -9.10
CA ASP A 311 -5.52 -7.58 -9.93
C ASP A 311 -6.55 -6.85 -9.05
N PRO A 312 -6.55 -5.50 -9.00
CA PRO A 312 -7.50 -4.74 -8.22
C PRO A 312 -8.97 -4.99 -8.62
N TYR A 313 -9.25 -5.25 -9.90
CA TYR A 313 -10.62 -5.50 -10.36
C TYR A 313 -11.22 -6.71 -9.65
N LYS A 314 -10.45 -7.78 -9.57
CA LYS A 314 -10.88 -9.02 -8.93
C LYS A 314 -11.05 -8.84 -7.43
N MET A 315 -10.15 -8.11 -6.78
CA MET A 315 -10.28 -7.80 -5.35
C MET A 315 -11.54 -6.97 -5.06
N ILE A 316 -11.86 -5.98 -5.90
CA ILE A 316 -13.06 -5.15 -5.76
C ILE A 316 -14.33 -5.96 -6.02
N ASP A 317 -14.36 -6.76 -7.09
CA ASP A 317 -15.54 -7.53 -7.48
C ASP A 317 -15.84 -8.63 -6.44
N GLU A 318 -14.81 -9.19 -5.79
CA GLU A 318 -14.95 -10.23 -4.78
C GLU A 318 -15.22 -9.68 -3.37
N PHE A 319 -14.46 -8.68 -2.92
CA PHE A 319 -14.49 -8.21 -1.53
C PHE A 319 -15.18 -6.87 -1.32
N GLY A 320 -15.49 -6.16 -2.40
CA GLY A 320 -16.03 -4.81 -2.36
C GLY A 320 -14.96 -3.72 -2.29
N VAL A 321 -15.27 -2.58 -2.90
CA VAL A 321 -14.36 -1.43 -3.05
C VAL A 321 -13.84 -0.92 -1.70
N ASP A 322 -14.73 -0.70 -0.74
CA ASP A 322 -14.38 -0.06 0.52
C ASP A 322 -13.58 -1.00 1.44
N ALA A 323 -13.87 -2.30 1.42
CA ALA A 323 -13.07 -3.30 2.10
C ALA A 323 -11.62 -3.31 1.59
N PHE A 324 -11.45 -3.26 0.26
CA PHE A 324 -10.13 -3.22 -0.36
C PHE A 324 -9.38 -1.91 -0.04
N ARG A 325 -10.06 -0.76 -0.13
CA ARG A 325 -9.48 0.54 0.26
C ARG A 325 -9.03 0.58 1.72
N TYR A 326 -9.87 0.07 2.63
CA TYR A 326 -9.54 -0.05 4.05
C TYR A 326 -8.28 -0.88 4.25
N PHE A 327 -8.22 -2.07 3.65
CA PHE A 327 -7.07 -2.98 3.79
C PHE A 327 -5.76 -2.32 3.33
N LEU A 328 -5.76 -1.68 2.16
CA LEU A 328 -4.58 -1.02 1.61
C LEU A 328 -3.96 0.01 2.55
N LEU A 329 -4.77 0.70 3.36
CA LEU A 329 -4.30 1.76 4.25
C LEU A 329 -4.24 1.35 5.72
N ARG A 330 -4.84 0.21 6.08
CA ARG A 330 -4.87 -0.32 7.45
C ARG A 330 -3.72 -1.25 7.74
N GLU A 331 -3.41 -2.15 6.81
CA GLU A 331 -2.57 -3.32 7.08
C GLU A 331 -1.10 -2.96 7.27
N VAL A 332 -0.61 -2.01 6.47
CA VAL A 332 0.81 -1.64 6.44
C VAL A 332 0.93 -0.14 6.67
N PRO A 333 1.86 0.31 7.55
CA PRO A 333 2.14 1.73 7.71
C PRO A 333 2.55 2.39 6.38
N PHE A 334 1.82 3.42 5.97
CA PHE A 334 2.09 4.11 4.71
C PHE A 334 3.49 4.72 4.71
N GLY A 335 4.31 4.38 3.72
CA GLY A 335 5.75 4.68 3.71
C GLY A 335 6.64 3.43 3.74
N HIS A 336 6.16 2.34 4.33
CA HIS A 336 6.88 1.07 4.43
C HIS A 336 6.49 0.11 3.30
N ASP A 337 7.37 -0.87 3.07
CA ASP A 337 7.02 -2.02 2.24
C ASP A 337 6.05 -2.93 3.00
N GLY A 338 5.16 -3.58 2.27
CA GLY A 338 4.09 -4.40 2.80
C GLY A 338 3.87 -5.65 1.96
N ASP A 339 3.49 -6.76 2.58
CA ASP A 339 3.19 -7.99 1.85
C ASP A 339 1.68 -8.20 1.76
N PHE A 340 1.19 -8.41 0.54
CA PHE A 340 -0.22 -8.67 0.31
C PHE A 340 -0.54 -10.15 0.58
N SER A 341 -1.49 -10.38 1.48
CA SER A 341 -2.09 -11.70 1.71
C SER A 341 -3.61 -11.61 1.60
N ARG A 342 -4.19 -12.52 0.82
CA ARG A 342 -5.66 -12.65 0.71
C ARG A 342 -6.27 -13.07 2.05
N GLU A 343 -5.58 -13.92 2.80
CA GLU A 343 -5.98 -14.33 4.14
C GLU A 343 -5.99 -13.15 5.11
N ALA A 344 -4.97 -12.28 5.05
CA ALA A 344 -4.93 -11.06 5.84
C ALA A 344 -6.10 -10.12 5.48
N LEU A 345 -6.39 -9.95 4.18
CA LEU A 345 -7.54 -9.17 3.71
C LEU A 345 -8.86 -9.72 4.28
N ILE A 346 -9.12 -11.02 4.15
CA ILE A 346 -10.33 -11.66 4.68
C ILE A 346 -10.39 -11.52 6.21
N SER A 347 -9.27 -11.66 6.91
CA SER A 347 -9.18 -11.48 8.35
C SER A 347 -9.58 -10.07 8.77
N ARG A 348 -9.10 -9.03 8.06
CA ARG A 348 -9.49 -7.64 8.29
C ARG A 348 -10.96 -7.40 7.98
N ILE A 349 -11.49 -7.95 6.90
CA ILE A 349 -12.91 -7.79 6.56
C ILE A 349 -13.79 -8.41 7.65
N ASN A 350 -13.50 -9.64 8.06
CA ASN A 350 -14.32 -10.33 9.04
C ASN A 350 -14.16 -9.75 10.45
N GLY A 351 -12.92 -9.54 10.89
CA GLY A 351 -12.60 -9.07 12.24
C GLY A 351 -12.92 -7.60 12.46
N ASP A 352 -12.37 -6.74 11.61
CA ASP A 352 -12.53 -5.31 11.77
C ASP A 352 -13.91 -4.89 11.25
N LEU A 353 -14.16 -5.05 9.94
CA LEU A 353 -15.30 -4.43 9.27
C LEU A 353 -16.64 -5.08 9.65
N ALA A 354 -16.77 -6.40 9.53
CA ALA A 354 -18.01 -7.11 9.81
C ALA A 354 -18.30 -7.21 11.31
N ASN A 355 -17.38 -7.78 12.10
CA ASN A 355 -17.58 -8.00 13.53
C ASN A 355 -17.45 -6.72 14.37
N GLY A 356 -16.67 -5.74 13.93
CA GLY A 356 -16.52 -4.45 14.62
C GLY A 356 -17.62 -3.47 14.23
N LEU A 357 -17.45 -2.80 13.09
CA LEU A 357 -18.31 -1.70 12.65
C LEU A 357 -19.72 -2.18 12.22
N GLY A 358 -19.77 -3.23 11.39
CA GLY A 358 -21.03 -3.77 10.86
C GLY A 358 -21.95 -4.31 11.96
N ASN A 359 -21.39 -5.05 12.91
CA ASN A 359 -22.13 -5.54 14.08
C ASN A 359 -22.64 -4.40 14.97
N LEU A 360 -21.81 -3.38 15.22
CA LEU A 360 -22.22 -2.22 16.01
C LEU A 360 -23.43 -1.52 15.38
N LEU A 361 -23.37 -1.23 14.07
CA LEU A 361 -24.50 -0.64 13.36
C LEU A 361 -25.75 -1.51 13.45
N SER A 362 -25.63 -2.80 13.10
CA SER A 362 -26.75 -3.74 13.10
C SER A 362 -27.46 -3.84 14.46
N ARG A 363 -26.68 -3.94 15.55
CA ARG A 363 -27.21 -3.97 16.93
C ARG A 363 -27.94 -2.68 17.28
N THR A 364 -27.35 -1.52 16.96
CA THR A 364 -27.96 -0.22 17.22
C THR A 364 -29.28 -0.04 16.50
N LEU A 365 -29.30 -0.27 15.19
CA LEU A 365 -30.52 -0.12 14.38
C LEU A 365 -31.61 -1.07 14.87
N THR A 366 -31.28 -2.34 15.12
CA THR A 366 -32.24 -3.34 15.59
C THR A 366 -32.89 -2.94 16.93
N LEU A 367 -32.11 -2.42 17.87
CA LEU A 367 -32.63 -1.99 19.17
C LEU A 367 -33.54 -0.76 19.03
N ILE A 368 -33.14 0.23 18.22
CA ILE A 368 -33.97 1.42 17.98
C ILE A 368 -35.26 1.05 17.25
N GLU A 369 -35.20 0.21 16.22
CA GLU A 369 -36.38 -0.26 15.48
C GLU A 369 -37.37 -0.99 16.39
N LYS A 370 -36.89 -1.94 17.21
CA LYS A 370 -37.76 -2.79 18.04
C LYS A 370 -38.31 -2.08 19.27
N ASN A 371 -37.52 -1.19 19.87
CA ASN A 371 -37.80 -0.70 21.23
C ASN A 371 -38.01 0.82 21.31
N ALA A 372 -37.69 1.57 20.25
CA ALA A 372 -37.93 3.02 20.15
C ALA A 372 -38.74 3.38 18.88
N GLY A 373 -39.46 2.41 18.30
CA GLY A 373 -40.34 2.64 17.15
C GLY A 373 -39.62 3.06 15.86
N GLY A 374 -38.31 2.77 15.75
CA GLY A 374 -37.49 3.21 14.61
C GLY A 374 -37.15 4.70 14.62
N LEU A 375 -37.37 5.38 15.75
CA LEU A 375 -37.01 6.78 15.94
C LEU A 375 -35.85 6.87 16.94
N ILE A 376 -34.83 7.66 16.61
CA ILE A 376 -33.72 7.91 17.54
C ILE A 376 -34.26 8.62 18.79
N PRO A 377 -34.13 8.04 19.99
CA PRO A 377 -34.72 8.62 21.19
C PRO A 377 -33.90 9.81 21.71
N SER A 378 -34.53 10.72 22.47
CA SER A 378 -33.80 11.78 23.18
C SER A 378 -32.94 11.21 24.30
N ARG A 379 -31.70 11.72 24.46
CA ARG A 379 -30.90 11.47 25.66
C ARG A 379 -31.51 12.15 26.89
N VAL A 380 -31.33 11.55 28.06
CA VAL A 380 -31.78 12.09 29.34
C VAL A 380 -30.55 12.37 30.21
N SER A 381 -30.20 13.64 30.39
CA SER A 381 -28.94 14.02 31.05
C SER A 381 -28.79 13.47 32.48
N SER A 382 -29.88 13.31 33.23
CA SER A 382 -29.84 12.71 34.57
C SER A 382 -29.57 11.21 34.58
N ALA A 383 -29.62 10.55 33.41
CA ALA A 383 -29.35 9.13 33.24
C ALA A 383 -27.97 8.85 32.60
N GLU A 384 -27.17 9.88 32.35
CA GLU A 384 -25.78 9.77 31.89
C GLU A 384 -24.85 9.37 33.05
N GLY A 385 -23.75 8.68 32.73
CA GLY A 385 -22.74 8.27 33.70
C GLY A 385 -21.33 8.27 33.11
N GLU A 386 -20.42 7.57 33.79
CA GLU A 386 -18.99 7.52 33.41
C GLU A 386 -18.77 6.92 32.02
N LEU A 387 -19.55 5.89 31.65
CA LEU A 387 -19.44 5.23 30.35
C LEU A 387 -19.79 6.17 29.18
N GLU A 388 -20.80 7.02 29.35
CA GLU A 388 -21.18 8.05 28.36
C GLU A 388 -20.07 9.10 28.23
N SER A 389 -19.51 9.51 29.37
CA SER A 389 -18.43 10.51 29.40
C SER A 389 -17.17 9.99 28.72
N GLU A 390 -16.79 8.74 28.98
CA GLU A 390 -15.66 8.05 28.33
C GLU A 390 -15.85 7.98 26.81
N LEU A 391 -17.03 7.54 26.34
CA LEU A 391 -17.31 7.38 24.93
C LEU A 391 -17.33 8.73 24.18
N CYS A 392 -17.97 9.74 24.78
CA CYS A 392 -17.99 11.10 24.25
C CYS A 392 -16.56 11.68 24.14
N GLN A 393 -15.77 11.56 25.21
CA GLN A 393 -14.40 12.06 25.23
C GLN A 393 -13.52 11.37 24.19
N ALA A 394 -13.68 10.05 24.01
CA ALA A 394 -12.95 9.30 22.99
C ALA A 394 -13.30 9.77 21.55
N CYS A 395 -14.57 10.05 21.29
CA CYS A 395 -15.00 10.59 20.00
C CYS A 395 -14.46 12.01 19.76
N ILE A 396 -14.51 12.88 20.78
CA ILE A 396 -13.94 14.23 20.68
C ILE A 396 -12.43 14.17 20.44
N GLU A 397 -11.69 13.33 21.17
CA GLU A 397 -10.24 13.18 20.98
C GLU A 397 -9.90 12.63 19.59
N LEU A 398 -10.67 11.66 19.09
CA LEU A 398 -10.52 11.13 17.74
C LEU A 398 -10.55 12.24 16.69
N LEU A 399 -11.56 13.09 16.75
CA LEU A 399 -11.86 14.10 15.73
C LEU A 399 -10.97 15.34 15.82
N THR A 400 -10.70 15.79 17.05
CA THR A 400 -9.96 17.04 17.29
C THR A 400 -8.45 16.86 17.29
N LYS A 401 -7.95 15.65 17.58
CA LYS A 401 -6.53 15.38 17.76
C LYS A 401 -6.00 14.25 16.89
N GLN A 402 -6.58 13.06 16.96
CA GLN A 402 -5.96 11.88 16.33
C GLN A 402 -6.03 11.96 14.79
N ILE A 403 -7.21 12.25 14.24
CA ILE A 403 -7.40 12.39 12.78
C ILE A 403 -6.69 13.64 12.24
N THR A 404 -6.80 14.77 12.94
CA THR A 404 -6.18 16.06 12.56
C THR A 404 -4.66 15.98 12.49
N GLN A 405 -4.04 15.10 13.28
CA GLN A 405 -2.59 14.89 13.27
C GLN A 405 -2.17 13.83 12.26
N ALA A 406 -2.85 12.67 12.24
CA ALA A 406 -2.41 11.52 11.48
C ALA A 406 -2.61 11.67 9.96
N ILE A 407 -3.79 12.14 9.50
CA ILE A 407 -4.09 12.19 8.06
C ILE A 407 -3.21 13.18 7.29
N PRO A 408 -3.01 14.44 7.73
CA PRO A 408 -2.08 15.36 7.06
C PRO A 408 -0.63 14.85 7.04
N ARG A 409 -0.27 14.01 8.00
CA ARG A 409 1.04 13.35 8.06
C ARG A 409 1.11 12.07 7.23
N LEU A 410 0.04 11.69 6.52
CA LEU A 410 -0.05 10.45 5.74
C LEU A 410 0.08 9.18 6.62
N GLU A 411 -0.18 9.29 7.92
CA GLU A 411 -0.17 8.17 8.88
C GLU A 411 -1.55 7.47 8.90
N PHE A 412 -2.00 7.01 7.72
CA PHE A 412 -3.36 6.49 7.52
C PHE A 412 -3.70 5.30 8.43
N ASN A 413 -2.74 4.40 8.66
CA ASN A 413 -2.91 3.26 9.54
C ASN A 413 -3.19 3.69 10.99
N ARG A 414 -2.50 4.74 11.48
CA ARG A 414 -2.73 5.29 12.83
C ARG A 414 -4.09 5.97 12.94
N ALA A 415 -4.53 6.67 11.90
CA ALA A 415 -5.87 7.23 11.86
C ALA A 415 -6.94 6.12 11.94
N LEU A 416 -6.78 5.03 11.17
CA LEU A 416 -7.71 3.91 11.19
C LEU A 416 -7.67 3.14 12.52
N GLU A 417 -6.50 2.99 13.15
CA GLU A 417 -6.37 2.42 14.50
C GLU A 417 -7.11 3.23 15.57
N ALA A 418 -6.96 4.56 15.52
CA ALA A 418 -7.69 5.48 16.37
C ALA A 418 -9.21 5.37 16.20
N ILE A 419 -9.69 5.32 14.95
CA ILE A 419 -11.10 5.09 14.64
C ILE A 419 -11.57 3.75 15.21
N TRP A 420 -10.78 2.67 15.02
CA TRP A 420 -11.16 1.35 15.50
C TRP A 420 -11.18 1.23 17.02
N ARG A 421 -10.35 2.01 17.73
CA ARG A 421 -10.44 2.10 19.19
C ARG A 421 -11.81 2.62 19.63
N VAL A 422 -12.37 3.63 18.95
CA VAL A 422 -13.73 4.12 19.23
C VAL A 422 -14.78 3.06 18.89
N VAL A 423 -14.64 2.32 17.77
CA VAL A 423 -15.53 1.19 17.45
C VAL A 423 -15.52 0.13 18.55
N GLN A 424 -14.35 -0.20 19.10
CA GLN A 424 -14.20 -1.16 20.20
C GLN A 424 -14.84 -0.65 21.49
N LEU A 425 -14.59 0.61 21.86
CA LEU A 425 -15.21 1.24 23.04
C LEU A 425 -16.74 1.28 22.91
N ALA A 426 -17.26 1.60 21.72
CA ALA A 426 -18.69 1.58 21.47
C ALA A 426 -19.29 0.17 21.61
N ASN A 427 -18.64 -0.88 21.09
CA ASN A 427 -19.11 -2.26 21.31
C ASN A 427 -19.09 -2.64 22.80
N GLN A 428 -18.01 -2.31 23.52
CA GLN A 428 -17.91 -2.54 24.97
C GLN A 428 -18.98 -1.76 25.74
N TYR A 429 -19.31 -0.55 25.30
CA TYR A 429 -20.38 0.25 25.86
C TYR A 429 -21.73 -0.47 25.75
N VAL A 430 -22.07 -1.03 24.58
CA VAL A 430 -23.29 -1.84 24.41
C VAL A 430 -23.29 -3.04 25.37
N ASP A 431 -22.14 -3.72 25.51
CA ASP A 431 -22.07 -4.93 26.34
C ASP A 431 -22.18 -4.63 27.84
N LYS A 432 -21.52 -3.57 28.32
CA LYS A 432 -21.57 -3.12 29.72
C LYS A 432 -22.95 -2.58 30.10
N THR A 433 -23.60 -1.84 29.20
CA THR A 433 -24.93 -1.26 29.46
C THR A 433 -26.06 -2.27 29.30
N ALA A 434 -25.82 -3.36 28.56
CA ALA A 434 -26.78 -4.44 28.33
C ALA A 434 -28.20 -3.94 27.97
N PRO A 435 -28.37 -3.14 26.89
CA PRO A 435 -29.64 -2.47 26.57
C PRO A 435 -30.82 -3.42 26.41
N TRP A 436 -30.59 -4.68 26.02
CA TRP A 436 -31.62 -5.71 25.94
C TRP A 436 -32.23 -6.10 27.31
N LYS A 437 -31.53 -5.82 28.42
CA LYS A 437 -32.09 -5.95 29.78
C LYS A 437 -32.89 -4.72 30.15
N LEU A 438 -32.34 -3.52 29.89
CA LEU A 438 -33.01 -2.24 30.15
C LEU A 438 -34.35 -2.13 29.42
N ALA A 439 -34.42 -2.63 28.19
CA ALA A 439 -35.64 -2.64 27.38
C ALA A 439 -36.81 -3.46 27.98
N LYS A 440 -36.57 -4.27 29.02
CA LYS A 440 -37.61 -5.11 29.66
C LYS A 440 -38.36 -4.40 30.78
N ASN A 441 -37.86 -3.27 31.28
CA ASN A 441 -38.41 -2.62 32.46
C ASN A 441 -38.66 -1.14 32.20
N GLN A 442 -39.90 -0.70 32.40
CA GLN A 442 -40.32 0.67 32.07
C GLN A 442 -39.60 1.74 32.90
N ALA A 443 -39.21 1.41 34.14
CA ALA A 443 -38.44 2.32 34.99
C ALA A 443 -37.05 2.66 34.42
N ASP A 444 -36.48 1.77 33.60
CA ASP A 444 -35.15 1.93 33.00
C ASP A 444 -35.18 2.72 31.68
N THR A 445 -36.36 3.13 31.21
CA THR A 445 -36.55 3.84 29.92
C THR A 445 -35.63 5.05 29.74
N PRO A 446 -35.43 5.95 30.74
CA PRO A 446 -34.51 7.07 30.59
C PRO A 446 -33.06 6.65 30.31
N ARG A 447 -32.59 5.60 30.99
CA ARG A 447 -31.26 5.04 30.78
C ARG A 447 -31.16 4.36 29.42
N PHE A 448 -32.16 3.57 29.06
CA PHE A 448 -32.23 2.88 27.77
C PHE A 448 -32.17 3.86 26.59
N HIS A 449 -32.97 4.93 26.62
CA HIS A 449 -32.97 5.98 25.59
C HIS A 449 -31.61 6.66 25.47
N THR A 450 -30.98 6.97 26.60
CA THR A 450 -29.62 7.56 26.63
C THR A 450 -28.62 6.62 25.98
N VAL A 451 -28.67 5.32 26.26
CA VAL A 451 -27.80 4.31 25.64
C VAL A 451 -27.95 4.27 24.12
N LEU A 452 -29.19 4.21 23.63
CA LEU A 452 -29.45 4.18 22.19
C LEU A 452 -28.98 5.46 21.48
N TYR A 453 -29.19 6.62 22.09
CA TYR A 453 -28.72 7.89 21.55
C TYR A 453 -27.20 7.92 21.43
N TYR A 454 -26.47 7.53 22.47
CA TYR A 454 -25.00 7.51 22.47
C TYR A 454 -24.44 6.54 21.42
N MET A 455 -25.09 5.39 21.24
CA MET A 455 -24.73 4.43 20.18
C MET A 455 -24.92 5.05 18.78
N ALA A 456 -26.05 5.72 18.54
CA ALA A 456 -26.34 6.34 17.24
C ALA A 456 -25.43 7.54 16.95
N GLU A 457 -25.18 8.41 17.92
CA GLU A 457 -24.29 9.56 17.78
C GLU A 457 -22.84 9.12 17.53
N THR A 458 -22.37 8.06 18.22
CA THR A 458 -21.05 7.50 17.96
C THR A 458 -20.92 6.99 16.52
N LEU A 459 -21.94 6.28 16.02
CA LEU A 459 -21.97 5.79 14.64
C LEU A 459 -21.95 6.94 13.62
N ARG A 460 -22.67 8.05 13.89
CA ARG A 460 -22.64 9.26 13.06
C ARG A 460 -21.21 9.81 12.94
N LEU A 461 -20.52 9.97 14.07
CA LEU A 461 -19.14 10.49 14.10
C LEU A 461 -18.13 9.52 13.46
N LEU A 462 -18.32 8.21 13.63
CA LEU A 462 -17.53 7.19 12.95
C LEU A 462 -17.71 7.26 11.43
N ALA A 463 -18.93 7.47 10.93
CA ALA A 463 -19.18 7.63 9.50
C ALA A 463 -18.41 8.82 8.91
N LEU A 464 -18.45 9.98 9.59
CA LEU A 464 -17.68 11.17 9.18
C LEU A 464 -16.17 10.89 9.15
N SER A 465 -15.65 10.23 10.20
CA SER A 465 -14.24 9.86 10.33
C SER A 465 -13.77 8.89 9.25
N LEU A 466 -14.65 7.98 8.84
CA LEU A 466 -14.36 6.90 7.89
C LEU A 466 -14.56 7.29 6.43
N TYR A 467 -15.30 8.37 6.15
CA TYR A 467 -15.61 8.78 4.77
C TYR A 467 -14.38 8.94 3.85
N PRO A 468 -13.25 9.53 4.29
CA PRO A 468 -12.04 9.56 3.45
C PRO A 468 -11.60 8.17 2.99
N PHE A 469 -11.72 7.15 3.85
CA PHE A 469 -11.18 5.81 3.64
C PHE A 469 -12.18 4.90 2.92
N ILE A 470 -13.42 4.85 3.40
CA ILE A 470 -14.49 3.94 2.95
C ILE A 470 -15.77 4.73 2.62
N PRO A 471 -15.74 5.54 1.55
CA PRO A 471 -16.77 6.53 1.27
C PRO A 471 -18.19 5.96 1.12
N LYS A 472 -18.37 4.80 0.46
CA LYS A 472 -19.70 4.21 0.24
C LYS A 472 -20.26 3.60 1.52
N THR A 473 -19.43 2.96 2.33
CA THR A 473 -19.81 2.41 3.63
C THR A 473 -20.17 3.54 4.59
N ALA A 474 -19.36 4.60 4.65
CA ALA A 474 -19.64 5.77 5.48
C ALA A 474 -20.99 6.41 5.12
N GLU A 475 -21.25 6.59 3.82
CA GLU A 475 -22.53 7.08 3.31
C GLU A 475 -23.69 6.15 3.67
N ALA A 476 -23.54 4.85 3.42
CA ALA A 476 -24.58 3.86 3.73
C ALA A 476 -24.89 3.75 5.23
N LEU A 477 -23.88 3.94 6.10
CA LEU A 477 -24.05 4.02 7.54
C LEU A 477 -24.88 5.27 7.91
N HIS A 478 -24.50 6.43 7.38
CA HIS A 478 -25.19 7.69 7.67
C HIS A 478 -26.65 7.67 7.21
N ILE A 479 -26.91 7.16 6.01
CA ILE A 479 -28.27 6.97 5.46
C ILE A 479 -29.10 6.07 6.39
N GLN A 480 -28.54 4.96 6.87
CA GLN A 480 -29.27 4.05 7.76
C GLN A 480 -29.64 4.68 9.11
N LEU A 481 -28.85 5.65 9.59
CA LEU A 481 -29.19 6.47 10.75
C LEU A 481 -30.30 7.51 10.49
N GLY A 482 -30.84 7.58 9.27
CA GLY A 482 -31.87 8.54 8.90
C GLY A 482 -31.35 9.86 8.34
N LEU A 483 -30.04 10.00 8.22
CA LEU A 483 -29.37 11.25 7.88
C LEU A 483 -29.08 11.33 6.38
N ASP A 484 -29.24 12.51 5.81
CA ASP A 484 -28.77 12.76 4.44
C ASP A 484 -27.26 12.96 4.47
N PHE A 485 -26.54 12.18 3.67
CA PHE A 485 -25.09 12.22 3.63
C PHE A 485 -24.60 13.34 2.71
N LEU A 486 -23.57 14.07 3.15
CA LEU A 486 -22.59 14.90 2.41
C LEU A 486 -22.91 15.24 0.95
N SER A 487 -24.13 15.71 0.66
CA SER A 487 -24.39 16.23 -0.66
C SER A 487 -23.69 17.57 -0.70
N SER A 488 -22.86 17.77 -1.72
CA SER A 488 -22.33 19.10 -2.09
C SER A 488 -23.44 20.13 -2.35
N THR A 489 -24.70 19.68 -2.35
CA THR A 489 -25.92 20.47 -2.41
C THR A 489 -26.50 20.87 -1.05
N ASN A 490 -25.88 20.51 0.08
CA ASN A 490 -26.25 21.03 1.39
C ASN A 490 -25.30 22.16 1.84
N PRO A 491 -25.59 23.43 1.49
CA PRO A 491 -24.75 24.57 1.85
C PRO A 491 -24.64 24.83 3.36
N SER A 492 -25.43 24.16 4.21
CA SER A 492 -25.30 24.26 5.67
C SER A 492 -24.39 23.19 6.29
N PHE A 493 -23.87 22.22 5.51
CA PHE A 493 -22.96 21.21 6.04
C PHE A 493 -21.57 21.81 6.29
N ASN A 494 -21.25 22.07 7.56
CA ASN A 494 -19.92 22.50 7.99
C ASN A 494 -19.25 21.39 8.80
N TYR A 495 -18.36 20.65 8.13
CA TYR A 495 -17.64 19.53 8.73
C TYR A 495 -16.90 19.89 10.02
N GLU A 496 -16.30 21.08 10.13
CA GLU A 496 -15.62 21.46 11.37
C GLU A 496 -16.59 21.67 12.53
N LEU A 497 -17.81 22.15 12.28
CA LEU A 497 -18.83 22.30 13.31
C LEU A 497 -19.44 20.94 13.69
N GLU A 498 -19.65 20.08 12.70
CA GLU A 498 -20.15 18.69 12.87
C GLU A 498 -19.18 17.82 13.67
N LEU A 499 -17.86 18.03 13.50
CA LEU A 499 -16.81 17.30 14.19
C LEU A 499 -16.53 17.78 15.62
N LYS A 500 -16.81 19.05 15.94
CA LYS A 500 -16.43 19.65 17.23
C LYS A 500 -17.47 19.44 18.33
N ASN A 501 -18.68 19.02 17.98
CA ASN A 501 -19.80 18.98 18.92
C ASN A 501 -20.39 17.58 19.01
N TRP A 502 -20.34 17.02 20.23
CA TRP A 502 -21.12 15.84 20.56
C TRP A 502 -22.60 16.18 20.66
N GLY A 503 -23.45 15.28 20.18
CA GLY A 503 -24.88 15.32 20.40
C GLY A 503 -25.64 16.22 19.44
N TRP A 504 -25.22 16.24 18.17
CA TRP A 504 -25.90 16.94 17.07
C TRP A 504 -26.99 16.10 16.39
N LEU A 505 -27.02 14.80 16.62
CA LEU A 505 -28.11 13.94 16.13
C LEU A 505 -29.46 14.38 16.71
N GLU A 506 -30.39 14.79 15.84
CA GLU A 506 -31.72 15.20 16.27
C GLU A 506 -32.54 14.02 16.77
N ALA A 507 -33.08 14.14 17.98
CA ALA A 507 -34.03 13.17 18.49
C ALA A 507 -35.31 13.15 17.65
N GLY A 508 -35.91 11.97 17.48
CA GLY A 508 -37.03 11.76 16.58
C GLY A 508 -36.63 11.47 15.13
N THR A 509 -35.33 11.51 14.79
CA THR A 509 -34.85 11.11 13.46
C THR A 509 -35.25 9.67 13.18
N ALA A 510 -35.96 9.46 12.08
CA ALA A 510 -36.41 8.14 11.66
C ALA A 510 -35.30 7.37 10.94
N LEU A 511 -35.03 6.13 11.39
CA LEU A 511 -34.08 5.25 10.73
C LEU A 511 -34.53 4.91 9.31
N ARG A 512 -33.56 4.62 8.43
CA ARG A 512 -33.85 4.12 7.08
C ARG A 512 -33.33 2.69 6.94
N LYS A 513 -34.13 1.84 6.30
CA LYS A 513 -33.73 0.46 6.02
C LYS A 513 -32.53 0.44 5.07
N GLY A 514 -31.54 -0.40 5.40
CA GLY A 514 -30.38 -0.64 4.57
C GLY A 514 -29.97 -2.11 4.55
N ARG A 515 -28.99 -2.43 3.71
CA ARG A 515 -28.37 -3.75 3.69
C ARG A 515 -27.25 -3.80 4.75
N ALA A 516 -26.91 -5.01 5.18
CA ALA A 516 -25.72 -5.22 6.00
C ALA A 516 -24.49 -4.64 5.28
N LEU A 517 -23.68 -3.86 6.01
CA LEU A 517 -22.53 -3.15 5.43
C LEU A 517 -21.46 -4.11 4.91
N PHE A 518 -21.18 -5.17 5.68
CA PHE A 518 -20.13 -6.14 5.39
C PHE A 518 -20.65 -7.55 5.66
N PRO A 519 -21.10 -8.29 4.62
CA PRO A 519 -21.41 -9.70 4.77
C PRO A 519 -20.13 -10.44 5.13
N ARG A 520 -20.22 -11.34 6.12
CA ARG A 520 -19.07 -12.12 6.57
C ARG A 520 -18.65 -13.11 5.49
N ILE A 521 -17.35 -13.29 5.31
CA ILE A 521 -16.77 -14.18 4.32
C ILE A 521 -16.43 -15.50 5.00
N ASP A 522 -17.06 -16.58 4.55
CA ASP A 522 -16.76 -17.93 5.04
C ASP A 522 -15.46 -18.45 4.44
N SER A 523 -14.45 -18.62 5.27
CA SER A 523 -13.12 -19.11 4.87
C SER A 523 -13.11 -20.57 4.38
N LYS A 524 -14.19 -21.33 4.61
CA LYS A 524 -14.31 -22.74 4.19
C LYS A 524 -14.84 -22.93 2.75
N THR A 525 -15.46 -21.92 2.15
CA THR A 525 -16.23 -22.10 0.90
C THR A 525 -15.48 -21.69 -0.36
N GLN A 526 -14.24 -21.22 -0.26
CA GLN A 526 -13.45 -20.77 -1.42
C GLN A 526 -11.97 -21.15 -1.28
N GLY A 527 -11.71 -22.45 -1.14
CA GLY A 527 -10.40 -23.03 -1.43
C GLY A 527 -10.25 -23.24 -2.94
N ALA A 528 -9.15 -22.72 -3.49
CA ALA A 528 -8.64 -23.00 -4.83
C ALA A 528 -9.54 -22.63 -6.03
N LYS A 529 -9.67 -21.34 -6.32
CA LYS A 529 -9.51 -20.89 -7.71
C LYS A 529 -8.29 -19.99 -7.78
N LEU A 530 -7.19 -20.53 -8.27
CA LEU A 530 -6.05 -19.74 -8.73
C LEU A 530 -6.57 -18.77 -9.80
N VAL A 531 -6.34 -17.50 -9.53
CA VAL A 531 -6.78 -16.39 -10.34
C VAL A 531 -5.82 -16.23 -11.52
N THR A 532 -5.84 -17.18 -12.45
CA THR A 532 -5.06 -17.12 -13.70
C THR A 532 -5.88 -17.63 -14.88
N GLU A 533 -6.99 -16.97 -15.20
CA GLU A 533 -7.56 -17.07 -16.54
C GLU A 533 -8.01 -15.68 -17.00
N SER A 534 -7.30 -15.19 -18.03
CA SER A 534 -7.74 -14.09 -18.88
C SER A 534 -8.57 -14.71 -19.99
N SER A 535 -9.86 -14.39 -20.07
CA SER A 535 -10.75 -14.87 -21.12
C SER A 535 -10.59 -14.04 -22.40
N VAL A 536 -9.99 -14.66 -23.43
CA VAL A 536 -10.21 -14.29 -24.84
C VAL A 536 -10.84 -15.52 -25.51
N PRO A 537 -11.94 -15.40 -26.27
CA PRO A 537 -12.61 -16.55 -26.87
C PRO A 537 -11.86 -17.01 -28.12
N SER A 538 -11.43 -18.27 -28.15
CA SER A 538 -10.97 -18.95 -29.36
C SER A 538 -11.63 -20.32 -29.49
N GLN A 539 -12.18 -20.56 -30.68
CA GLN A 539 -12.95 -21.73 -31.12
C GLN A 539 -12.17 -23.06 -31.11
N PRO A 540 -12.86 -24.22 -31.21
CA PRO A 540 -12.42 -25.49 -30.64
C PRO A 540 -11.52 -26.31 -31.58
N THR A 541 -10.43 -26.86 -31.03
CA THR A 541 -9.67 -27.95 -31.64
C THR A 541 -9.46 -29.09 -30.66
N ALA A 542 -9.48 -30.30 -31.23
CA ALA A 542 -9.71 -31.59 -30.60
C ALA A 542 -8.76 -31.99 -29.47
N ALA A 543 -9.31 -32.79 -28.55
CA ALA A 543 -8.70 -33.30 -27.34
C ALA A 543 -7.67 -34.42 -27.57
N ALA A 544 -6.59 -34.38 -26.79
CA ALA A 544 -5.76 -35.52 -26.43
C ALA A 544 -5.67 -35.59 -24.87
N PRO A 545 -5.66 -36.78 -24.25
CA PRO A 545 -5.93 -36.94 -22.83
C PRO A 545 -4.72 -36.58 -21.95
N ALA A 546 -4.96 -35.78 -20.91
CA ALA A 546 -3.99 -35.47 -19.87
C ALA A 546 -3.97 -36.57 -18.78
N PRO A 547 -2.81 -36.84 -18.17
CA PRO A 547 -2.68 -37.82 -17.09
C PRO A 547 -3.29 -37.31 -15.78
N THR A 548 -3.96 -38.21 -15.07
CA THR A 548 -4.60 -38.02 -13.76
C THR A 548 -3.62 -37.54 -12.68
N ALA A 549 -3.91 -36.37 -12.10
CA ALA A 549 -3.21 -35.84 -10.93
C ALA A 549 -3.90 -36.31 -9.63
N THR A 550 -3.09 -36.83 -8.70
CA THR A 550 -3.46 -37.30 -7.37
C THR A 550 -3.79 -36.13 -6.43
N PRO A 551 -4.77 -36.23 -5.50
CA PRO A 551 -5.12 -35.14 -4.60
C PRO A 551 -4.04 -34.85 -3.55
N ALA A 552 -3.84 -33.58 -3.22
CA ALA A 552 -2.94 -33.12 -2.15
C ALA A 552 -3.49 -33.46 -0.75
N PRO A 553 -2.63 -33.66 0.27
CA PRO A 553 -3.05 -34.06 1.62
C PRO A 553 -3.71 -32.91 2.41
N PRO A 554 -4.58 -33.23 3.39
CA PRO A 554 -5.25 -32.23 4.23
C PRO A 554 -4.27 -31.47 5.14
N ALA A 555 -4.55 -30.18 5.35
CA ALA A 555 -3.76 -29.31 6.22
C ALA A 555 -3.81 -29.75 7.69
N SER A 556 -2.67 -29.71 8.37
CA SER A 556 -2.51 -30.05 9.78
C SER A 556 -3.29 -29.12 10.71
N PRO A 557 -3.83 -29.61 11.84
CA PRO A 557 -4.54 -28.78 12.82
C PRO A 557 -3.60 -27.74 13.46
N GLN A 558 -4.13 -26.53 13.68
CA GLN A 558 -3.41 -25.42 14.33
C GLN A 558 -3.35 -25.63 15.85
N ILE A 559 -2.22 -25.28 16.47
CA ILE A 559 -2.03 -25.33 17.93
C ILE A 559 -2.11 -23.93 18.54
N THR A 560 -2.50 -23.86 19.81
CA THR A 560 -2.52 -22.65 20.63
C THR A 560 -1.11 -22.26 21.11
N ILE A 561 -0.93 -20.99 21.50
CA ILE A 561 0.34 -20.52 22.09
C ILE A 561 0.69 -21.28 23.39
N ASP A 562 -0.31 -21.66 24.18
CA ASP A 562 -0.12 -22.45 25.40
C ASP A 562 0.40 -23.85 25.12
N GLU A 563 0.03 -24.43 23.98
CA GLU A 563 0.58 -25.71 23.51
C GLU A 563 2.02 -25.57 23.03
N PHE A 564 2.36 -24.47 22.35
CA PHE A 564 3.74 -24.17 21.96
C PHE A 564 4.64 -23.93 23.17
N MET A 565 4.17 -23.17 24.17
CA MET A 565 4.91 -22.85 25.40
C MET A 565 5.24 -24.09 26.26
N LYS A 566 4.55 -25.22 26.04
CA LYS A 566 4.88 -26.51 26.66
C LYS A 566 6.10 -27.18 26.04
N VAL A 567 6.54 -26.77 24.85
CA VAL A 567 7.71 -27.34 24.16
C VAL A 567 8.98 -26.66 24.66
N GLN A 568 9.97 -27.44 25.12
CA GLN A 568 11.25 -26.92 25.57
C GLN A 568 12.29 -27.09 24.47
N LEU A 569 12.62 -25.99 23.80
CA LEU A 569 13.69 -25.93 22.80
C LEU A 569 15.02 -25.53 23.47
N LYS A 570 16.08 -26.29 23.21
CA LYS A 570 17.43 -26.02 23.72
C LYS A 570 18.49 -26.15 22.62
N THR A 571 19.58 -25.41 22.74
CA THR A 571 20.81 -25.66 21.97
C THR A 571 21.50 -26.94 22.47
N ALA A 572 22.12 -27.68 21.56
CA ALA A 572 22.94 -28.83 21.90
C ALA A 572 24.14 -28.93 20.97
N LYS A 573 25.32 -29.24 21.52
CA LYS A 573 26.54 -29.45 20.74
C LYS A 573 26.74 -30.92 20.43
N VAL A 574 26.94 -31.25 19.16
CA VAL A 574 27.16 -32.63 18.73
C VAL A 574 28.58 -33.08 19.11
N LEU A 575 28.68 -34.10 19.96
CA LEU A 575 29.94 -34.68 20.42
C LEU A 575 30.40 -35.84 19.54
N SER A 576 29.46 -36.69 19.14
CA SER A 576 29.70 -37.77 18.18
C SER A 576 28.45 -38.05 17.35
N ALA A 577 28.67 -38.58 16.15
CA ALA A 577 27.62 -38.94 15.21
C ALA A 577 27.98 -40.26 14.53
N GLU A 578 27.04 -41.20 14.46
CA GLU A 578 27.23 -42.52 13.85
C GLU A 578 25.98 -42.92 13.05
N ARG A 579 26.16 -43.59 11.92
CA ARG A 579 25.02 -44.16 11.18
C ARG A 579 24.42 -45.32 11.96
N VAL A 580 23.09 -45.36 12.06
CA VAL A 580 22.40 -46.49 12.70
C VAL A 580 22.50 -47.72 11.79
N PRO A 581 22.98 -48.88 12.29
CA PRO A 581 23.07 -50.10 11.49
C PRO A 581 21.73 -50.46 10.85
N LYS A 582 21.75 -50.82 9.56
CA LYS A 582 20.57 -51.16 8.75
C LYS A 582 19.60 -49.99 8.49
N SER A 583 20.03 -48.73 8.67
CA SER A 583 19.26 -47.55 8.26
C SER A 583 20.13 -46.50 7.59
N GLU A 584 19.77 -46.13 6.36
CA GLU A 584 20.42 -45.03 5.63
C GLU A 584 19.87 -43.65 6.02
N LYS A 585 18.73 -43.61 6.74
CA LYS A 585 18.04 -42.37 7.10
C LYS A 585 18.36 -41.88 8.51
N LEU A 586 18.81 -42.76 9.39
CA LEU A 586 18.97 -42.46 10.82
C LEU A 586 20.44 -42.28 11.20
N ILE A 587 20.73 -41.19 11.88
CA ILE A 587 22.02 -40.93 12.55
C ILE A 587 21.79 -40.90 14.05
N LYS A 588 22.61 -41.65 14.78
CA LYS A 588 22.72 -41.62 16.23
C LYS A 588 23.70 -40.51 16.61
N LEU A 589 23.23 -39.55 17.40
CA LEU A 589 24.01 -38.41 17.89
C LEU A 589 24.18 -38.53 19.40
N GLN A 590 25.40 -38.31 19.89
CA GLN A 590 25.63 -37.92 21.28
C GLN A 590 25.76 -36.40 21.32
N VAL A 591 24.91 -35.75 22.11
CA VAL A 591 24.89 -34.29 22.22
C VAL A 591 25.09 -33.84 23.67
N SER A 592 25.80 -32.74 23.86
CA SER A 592 25.92 -32.04 25.14
C SER A 592 24.94 -30.88 25.20
N LEU A 593 24.24 -30.73 26.33
CA LEU A 593 23.47 -29.54 26.69
C LEU A 593 24.17 -28.77 27.83
N GLY A 594 25.51 -28.84 27.90
CA GLY A 594 26.31 -28.25 28.96
C GLY A 594 26.64 -29.29 30.03
N ASP A 595 25.82 -29.36 31.08
CA ASP A 595 25.97 -30.25 32.23
C ASP A 595 25.44 -31.68 31.99
N GLU A 596 24.55 -31.85 31.02
CA GLU A 596 23.98 -33.15 30.64
C GLU A 596 24.39 -33.59 29.22
N GLN A 597 24.56 -34.90 29.03
CA GLN A 597 24.70 -35.53 27.71
C GLN A 597 23.49 -36.38 27.39
N ARG A 598 23.06 -36.36 26.12
CA ARG A 598 21.89 -37.12 25.66
C ARG A 598 22.16 -37.79 24.33
N GLN A 599 21.53 -38.96 24.17
CA GLN A 599 21.51 -39.69 22.92
C GLN A 599 20.25 -39.32 22.12
N ILE A 600 20.42 -38.91 20.87
CA ILE A 600 19.32 -38.57 19.97
C ILE A 600 19.48 -39.32 18.65
N VAL A 601 18.42 -39.99 18.19
CA VAL A 601 18.40 -40.65 16.88
C VAL A 601 17.59 -39.77 15.93
N ALA A 602 18.25 -39.22 14.90
CA ALA A 602 17.68 -38.22 14.00
C ALA A 602 17.57 -38.73 12.55
N GLY A 603 16.45 -38.42 11.90
CA GLY A 603 16.13 -38.79 10.51
C GLY A 603 16.84 -37.97 9.43
N ILE A 604 18.12 -37.61 9.64
CA ILE A 604 18.87 -36.65 8.80
C ILE A 604 19.95 -37.32 7.92
N GLY A 605 20.09 -38.65 7.98
CA GLY A 605 21.21 -39.40 7.37
C GLY A 605 21.23 -39.46 5.84
N LYS A 606 20.15 -39.05 5.17
CA LYS A 606 20.13 -38.90 3.69
C LYS A 606 20.86 -37.65 3.20
N LYS A 607 20.95 -36.61 4.02
CA LYS A 607 21.51 -35.31 3.63
C LYS A 607 22.85 -35.02 4.29
N TYR A 608 23.05 -35.49 5.52
CA TYR A 608 24.24 -35.19 6.30
C TYR A 608 25.04 -36.46 6.52
N GLU A 609 26.35 -36.38 6.27
CA GLU A 609 27.28 -37.41 6.74
C GLU A 609 27.62 -37.18 8.23
N PRO A 610 27.84 -38.23 9.03
CA PRO A 610 28.10 -38.11 10.46
C PRO A 610 29.25 -37.16 10.81
N ASP A 611 30.37 -37.24 10.06
CA ASP A 611 31.57 -36.42 10.31
C ASP A 611 31.28 -34.92 10.16
N ALA A 612 30.36 -34.54 9.28
CA ALA A 612 29.97 -33.15 9.07
C ALA A 612 29.07 -32.58 10.17
N LEU A 613 28.63 -33.40 11.14
CA LEU A 613 27.78 -32.99 12.24
C LEU A 613 28.55 -32.76 13.54
N VAL A 614 29.68 -33.44 13.73
CA VAL A 614 30.50 -33.32 14.93
C VAL A 614 30.97 -31.88 15.13
N GLY A 615 30.80 -31.35 16.34
CA GLY A 615 31.17 -29.98 16.70
C GLY A 615 30.11 -28.91 16.41
N LYS A 616 29.05 -29.21 15.65
CA LYS A 616 27.97 -28.24 15.35
C LYS A 616 27.04 -28.03 16.56
N THR A 617 26.56 -26.79 16.68
CA THR A 617 25.47 -26.43 17.60
C THR A 617 24.14 -26.51 16.88
N ILE A 618 23.23 -27.33 17.39
CA ILE A 618 21.92 -27.65 16.80
C ILE A 618 20.79 -27.34 17.78
N VAL A 619 19.57 -27.16 17.28
CA VAL A 619 18.38 -26.97 18.12
C VAL A 619 17.62 -28.28 18.29
N ILE A 620 17.28 -28.63 19.53
CA ILE A 620 16.54 -29.84 19.88
C ILE A 620 15.30 -29.54 20.73
N VAL A 621 14.31 -30.43 20.67
CA VAL A 621 13.23 -30.50 21.65
C VAL A 621 13.68 -31.38 22.82
N ALA A 622 13.82 -30.78 24.00
CA ALA A 622 14.44 -31.38 25.17
C ALA A 622 13.45 -32.08 26.12
N ASN A 623 12.15 -31.83 26.01
CA ASN A 623 11.12 -32.38 26.92
C ASN A 623 10.14 -33.35 26.25
N LEU A 624 10.56 -34.00 25.16
CA LEU A 624 9.82 -35.13 24.59
C LEU A 624 10.07 -36.41 25.39
N LYS A 625 9.05 -37.28 25.47
CA LYS A 625 9.21 -38.62 26.03
C LYS A 625 10.23 -39.41 25.20
N PRO A 626 11.14 -40.18 25.83
CA PRO A 626 12.07 -41.03 25.09
C PRO A 626 11.34 -42.01 24.18
N ALA A 627 11.88 -42.22 22.98
CA ALA A 627 11.33 -43.13 21.97
C ALA A 627 12.41 -44.10 21.49
N LYS A 628 12.04 -45.35 21.20
CA LYS A 628 12.96 -46.32 20.58
C LYS A 628 12.83 -46.31 19.07
N LEU A 629 13.91 -45.99 18.37
CA LEU A 629 14.02 -46.02 16.91
C LEU A 629 15.03 -47.10 16.52
N MET A 630 14.58 -48.13 15.80
CA MET A 630 15.40 -49.31 15.44
C MET A 630 16.11 -49.95 16.64
N GLY A 631 15.43 -50.00 17.80
CA GLY A 631 15.98 -50.57 19.04
C GLY A 631 16.91 -49.63 19.83
N ILE A 632 17.24 -48.45 19.30
CA ILE A 632 18.08 -47.44 19.95
C ILE A 632 17.19 -46.38 20.60
N GLU A 633 17.42 -46.07 21.87
CA GLU A 633 16.66 -45.04 22.59
C GLU A 633 17.08 -43.63 22.15
N SER A 634 16.10 -42.77 21.87
CA SER A 634 16.26 -41.35 21.54
C SER A 634 15.58 -40.50 22.61
N GLN A 635 16.36 -39.65 23.27
CA GLN A 635 15.93 -38.81 24.41
C GLN A 635 15.72 -37.34 24.01
N GLY A 636 15.32 -37.12 22.75
CA GLY A 636 15.05 -35.81 22.17
C GLY A 636 14.75 -35.88 20.68
N MET A 637 14.48 -34.72 20.07
CA MET A 637 14.24 -34.58 18.63
C MET A 637 15.03 -33.39 18.08
N VAL A 638 15.76 -33.60 16.99
CA VAL A 638 16.47 -32.53 16.27
C VAL A 638 15.51 -31.80 15.35
N LEU A 639 15.58 -30.47 15.30
CA LEU A 639 14.81 -29.66 14.35
C LEU A 639 15.54 -29.51 13.03
N ALA A 640 14.84 -29.85 11.95
CA ALA A 640 15.33 -29.72 10.58
C ALA A 640 14.19 -29.23 9.67
N ALA A 641 14.51 -28.35 8.72
CA ALA A 641 13.58 -27.84 7.72
C ALA A 641 13.39 -28.85 6.59
N GLY A 642 12.15 -29.18 6.22
CA GLY A 642 11.81 -30.05 5.10
C GLY A 642 10.40 -30.67 5.21
N ASP A 643 9.60 -30.58 4.15
CA ASP A 643 8.22 -31.11 4.14
C ASP A 643 8.18 -32.65 4.07
N THR A 644 8.99 -33.23 3.18
CA THR A 644 9.13 -34.70 2.97
C THR A 644 10.57 -35.18 3.00
N GLU A 645 11.53 -34.29 2.68
CA GLU A 645 12.97 -34.54 2.76
C GLU A 645 13.67 -33.39 3.48
N VAL A 646 14.72 -33.71 4.23
CA VAL A 646 15.49 -32.72 4.99
C VAL A 646 16.21 -31.77 4.03
N ARG A 647 15.87 -30.48 4.08
CA ARG A 647 16.47 -29.37 3.32
C ARG A 647 17.43 -28.53 4.14
N GLY A 648 17.40 -28.58 5.46
CA GLY A 648 18.37 -27.87 6.30
C GLY A 648 18.27 -28.28 7.76
N LEU A 649 19.39 -28.26 8.48
CA LEU A 649 19.42 -28.43 9.92
C LEU A 649 19.23 -27.06 10.58
N LEU A 650 18.42 -26.97 11.62
CA LEU A 650 18.26 -25.71 12.35
C LEU A 650 19.48 -25.48 13.26
N THR A 651 20.21 -24.40 13.00
CA THR A 651 21.39 -23.95 13.75
C THR A 651 21.21 -22.49 14.18
N ILE A 652 22.06 -22.01 15.08
CA ILE A 652 22.10 -20.59 15.48
C ILE A 652 23.23 -19.89 14.71
N GLN A 653 23.03 -18.63 14.34
CA GLN A 653 23.99 -17.82 13.60
C GLN A 653 25.21 -17.43 14.44
N GLU A 654 24.99 -17.17 15.73
CA GLU A 654 26.03 -16.84 16.70
C GLU A 654 26.42 -18.08 17.53
N GLU A 655 27.63 -18.08 18.09
CA GLU A 655 28.08 -19.13 18.99
C GLU A 655 27.38 -18.96 20.35
N VAL A 656 26.62 -19.98 20.75
CA VAL A 656 25.82 -19.99 21.97
C VAL A 656 26.16 -21.24 22.77
N ASP A 657 26.25 -21.08 24.10
CA ASP A 657 26.54 -22.19 25.00
C ASP A 657 25.54 -23.35 24.81
N PRO A 658 26.01 -24.62 24.89
CA PRO A 658 25.12 -25.77 24.87
C PRO A 658 24.15 -25.73 26.06
N GLY A 659 22.88 -26.07 25.84
CA GLY A 659 21.83 -26.08 26.86
C GLY A 659 21.01 -24.79 26.98
N THR A 660 21.40 -23.73 26.28
CA THR A 660 20.66 -22.45 26.26
C THR A 660 19.24 -22.65 25.72
N LYS A 661 18.26 -22.13 26.46
CA LYS A 661 16.84 -22.17 26.09
C LYS A 661 16.59 -21.25 24.87
N VAL A 662 15.99 -21.82 23.83
CA VAL A 662 15.48 -21.06 22.68
C VAL A 662 14.05 -20.60 23.04
N LYS A 663 13.78 -19.29 22.89
CA LYS A 663 12.51 -18.66 23.28
C LYS A 663 11.77 -18.14 22.07
#